data_AF-A0A423U767-F1
#
_entry.id   AF-A0A423U767-F1
#
_cell.length_a   1.000
_cell.length_b   1.000
_cell.length_c   1.000
_cell.angle_alpha   90.00
_cell.angle_beta   90.00
_cell.angle_gamma   90.00
#
_symmetry.space_group_name_H-M   'P 1'
#
loop_
_entity.id
_entity.type
_entity.pdbx_description
1 polymer ?
#
loop_
_entity_poly.entity_id
_entity_poly.type
_entity_poly.pdbx_seq_one_letter_code
_entity_poly.pdbx_strand_id
1 'polypeptide(L)'
;MTLRYLATGLPGNPAACRFISWEKATWSFFCRSDSSVVVSAAGTSSSSCSRGPRGISSKMELRVLWALVLWALLHLGMITAIPLENQRNTSPAFSTAHLFTFSLLPTLDVRDLTCLECRTAAGVIAAMMAEGATVEEIEDQVILDCVLLDLFPPDVCSGMVRLSGAEVLYVLNETEYDHETVCGWLLGGHCEHDQLSPWTVSIPGDKPAPSHPEPTGPTDSVVRILHLSDLHADLLYDEGSAVHCAHPSCCRHAYGDPGPGEEAAGRWGALAKCDIPLRTLTDLLDQAALTEPDLVYVTGDLPPHDVWAQSHASNLLAINTTVQLIAKHFPDVPILHTVGNHESAPVNSYVVPRAYADGWSMGWLYDSLAEVWAPWLPDEVLPDVRQGGYFSYSPVPGLRILSVNMNYCNTQNWWLLLQRNDPAGQLQWLVEQLASAELAKEHVHLLGHIPPGGGSCDHSWSHNFNLIVARFESTIRGMFFGHNHGDSWQILYDPDDYVRPVAVAFSGPAGTSGSTHNPSFRVYMVDGGHSEATWTVLDMETYNMNMTLANLQGGRPEYALRYQAQESYGVTSLTPASLDSLVVAMATDAELFRVFLRPARSSFPNPPPNPSASLHRQNGIFRRPTKSLNTTSSPMQSLHQRPCPPPLQAQPQVPGVPPPSAYYLQHTIAHARMRQHRRTNGGTKDKRAVAAAKTVTVTSREEERKSEEGHLSPKP
;
A
#
# COMPACT_ATOMS: atom_id res chain seq x y z
N MET A 1 -63.17 10.18 -14.14
CA MET A 1 -63.38 11.64 -14.04
C MET A 1 -62.11 12.31 -14.56
N THR A 2 -61.91 12.46 -15.89
CA THR A 2 -62.29 13.61 -16.78
C THR A 2 -61.71 14.94 -16.25
N LEU A 3 -60.92 15.79 -16.95
CA LEU A 3 -60.68 16.15 -18.38
C LEU A 3 -59.18 16.52 -18.57
N ARG A 4 -58.47 16.12 -19.64
CA ARG A 4 -58.34 16.69 -21.01
C ARG A 4 -57.73 18.10 -21.12
N TYR A 5 -56.59 18.19 -21.81
CA TYR A 5 -56.48 18.90 -23.10
C TYR A 5 -55.42 18.22 -24.00
N LEU A 6 -55.79 18.04 -25.26
CA LEU A 6 -55.05 17.40 -26.36
C LEU A 6 -54.81 18.46 -27.43
N ALA A 7 -53.62 18.46 -28.04
CA ALA A 7 -53.45 18.82 -29.46
C ALA A 7 -52.23 18.07 -30.02
N THR A 8 -52.47 17.38 -31.12
CA THR A 8 -51.67 16.33 -31.78
C THR A 8 -50.84 16.87 -32.94
N GLY A 9 -49.73 16.19 -33.29
CA GLY A 9 -49.16 16.25 -34.65
C GLY A 9 -47.72 15.74 -34.80
N LEU A 10 -47.55 14.47 -35.20
CA LEU A 10 -46.38 13.92 -35.93
C LEU A 10 -46.78 13.74 -37.42
N PRO A 11 -45.91 13.36 -38.39
CA PRO A 11 -44.45 13.10 -38.39
C PRO A 11 -43.69 13.73 -39.60
N GLY A 12 -42.35 13.58 -39.66
CA GLY A 12 -41.63 13.63 -40.95
C GLY A 12 -40.13 13.98 -40.88
N ASN A 13 -39.26 12.99 -41.10
CA ASN A 13 -37.86 13.14 -41.51
C ASN A 13 -37.80 13.33 -43.04
N PRO A 14 -36.92 14.17 -43.62
CA PRO A 14 -35.80 13.59 -44.38
C PRO A 14 -34.48 14.42 -44.41
N ALA A 15 -33.37 13.68 -44.29
CA ALA A 15 -32.19 13.66 -45.16
C ALA A 15 -31.44 14.94 -45.61
N ALA A 16 -30.12 14.90 -45.33
CA ALA A 16 -28.98 15.10 -46.25
C ALA A 16 -28.56 16.52 -46.69
N CYS A 17 -27.29 16.85 -46.42
CA CYS A 17 -26.32 17.54 -47.29
C CYS A 17 -24.91 17.32 -46.67
N ARG A 18 -24.04 16.46 -47.24
CA ARG A 18 -23.17 16.58 -48.43
C ARG A 18 -21.73 16.99 -48.08
N PHE A 19 -20.83 16.08 -48.43
CA PHE A 19 -19.37 16.20 -48.52
C PHE A 19 -18.92 17.30 -49.50
N ILE A 20 -17.74 17.89 -49.24
CA ILE A 20 -16.86 18.51 -50.24
C ILE A 20 -15.44 17.94 -50.03
N SER A 21 -14.84 17.53 -51.14
CA SER A 21 -13.53 16.87 -51.31
C SER A 21 -12.43 17.85 -51.76
N TRP A 22 -11.25 17.26 -52.08
CA TRP A 22 -10.05 17.68 -52.86
C TRP A 22 -8.78 17.71 -51.98
N GLU A 23 -7.89 16.71 -52.01
CA GLU A 23 -6.92 16.19 -53.03
C GLU A 23 -5.48 16.76 -52.91
N LYS A 24 -4.54 15.83 -52.56
CA LYS A 24 -3.13 15.62 -52.98
C LYS A 24 -2.09 16.77 -53.03
N ALA A 25 -0.94 16.59 -52.36
CA ALA A 25 0.38 16.37 -52.99
C ALA A 25 1.58 16.30 -52.00
N THR A 26 2.29 15.17 -52.05
CA THR A 26 3.76 14.89 -52.00
C THR A 26 4.75 15.53 -51.00
N TRP A 27 5.67 14.65 -50.57
CA TRP A 27 6.78 14.73 -49.62
C TRP A 27 7.95 15.66 -49.98
N SER A 28 8.68 16.15 -48.96
CA SER A 28 10.14 16.37 -48.99
C SER A 28 10.73 16.46 -47.56
N PHE A 29 11.77 15.65 -47.29
CA PHE A 29 12.61 15.66 -46.09
C PHE A 29 13.62 16.83 -46.14
N PHE A 30 13.81 17.55 -45.02
CA PHE A 30 15.06 18.26 -44.72
C PHE A 30 15.23 18.42 -43.19
N CYS A 31 16.35 17.93 -42.66
CA CYS A 31 16.81 18.19 -41.30
C CYS A 31 17.55 19.54 -41.22
N ARG A 32 17.26 20.37 -40.21
CA ARG A 32 18.30 21.13 -39.47
C ARG A 32 17.78 21.79 -38.19
N SER A 33 18.74 21.86 -37.26
CA SER A 33 18.88 22.42 -35.92
C SER A 33 18.31 23.82 -35.60
N ASP A 34 18.00 23.97 -34.31
CA ASP A 34 18.12 25.14 -33.43
C ASP A 34 17.32 26.43 -33.73
N SER A 35 16.38 26.74 -32.82
CA SER A 35 16.40 27.92 -31.92
C SER A 35 14.99 28.43 -31.60
N SER A 36 14.75 28.56 -30.30
CA SER A 36 13.71 29.31 -29.58
C SER A 36 12.98 30.45 -30.32
N VAL A 37 11.63 30.45 -30.31
CA VAL A 37 10.78 31.65 -30.11
C VAL A 37 9.48 31.25 -29.40
N VAL A 38 9.12 32.06 -28.39
CA VAL A 38 7.94 32.04 -27.52
C VAL A 38 6.65 32.39 -28.27
N VAL A 39 5.56 31.64 -28.03
CA VAL A 39 4.18 32.10 -28.28
C VAL A 39 3.29 31.65 -27.11
N SER A 40 2.71 32.63 -26.40
CA SER A 40 1.59 32.44 -25.47
C SER A 40 0.27 32.69 -26.19
N ALA A 41 -0.72 31.79 -26.05
CA ALA A 41 -2.15 32.14 -25.95
C ALA A 41 -3.03 30.91 -25.72
N ALA A 42 -3.73 30.94 -24.58
CA ALA A 42 -5.14 30.57 -24.37
C ALA A 42 -5.69 29.21 -24.85
N GLY A 43 -5.89 28.32 -23.87
CA GLY A 43 -7.23 27.83 -23.48
C GLY A 43 -8.01 26.96 -24.47
N THR A 44 -7.94 25.64 -24.27
CA THR A 44 -9.11 24.74 -24.39
C THR A 44 -8.97 23.55 -23.44
N SER A 45 -10.02 23.31 -22.68
CA SER A 45 -10.27 22.21 -21.74
C SER A 45 -9.83 20.84 -22.26
N SER A 46 -9.09 20.07 -21.45
CA SER A 46 -9.01 18.62 -21.61
C SER A 46 -9.05 17.92 -20.26
N SER A 47 -9.92 16.90 -20.25
CA SER A 47 -10.35 16.03 -19.16
C SER A 47 -9.21 15.42 -18.36
N SER A 48 -9.36 15.49 -17.04
CA SER A 48 -8.53 14.84 -16.02
C SER A 48 -8.52 13.31 -16.20
N CYS A 49 -7.35 12.77 -16.55
CA CYS A 49 -7.07 11.34 -16.53
C CYS A 49 -6.48 10.96 -15.17
N SER A 50 -7.24 10.17 -14.41
CA SER A 50 -6.97 9.71 -13.05
C SER A 50 -5.66 8.92 -12.91
N ARG A 51 -4.81 9.34 -11.96
CA ARG A 51 -3.70 8.55 -11.39
C ARG A 51 -4.26 7.38 -10.57
N GLY A 52 -3.53 6.26 -10.54
CA GLY A 52 -3.90 5.04 -9.80
C GLY A 52 -4.21 5.29 -8.32
N PRO A 53 -5.03 4.44 -7.69
CA PRO A 53 -5.50 4.69 -6.34
C PRO A 53 -4.36 4.45 -5.34
N ARG A 54 -3.91 5.51 -4.68
CA ARG A 54 -3.49 5.41 -3.28
C ARG A 54 -4.74 5.12 -2.46
N GLY A 55 -4.63 4.31 -1.40
CA GLY A 55 -5.73 3.90 -0.53
C GLY A 55 -6.59 5.07 -0.04
N ILE A 56 -7.84 4.80 0.28
CA ILE A 56 -8.85 5.81 0.69
C ILE A 56 -8.29 6.68 1.83
N SER A 57 -7.56 6.12 2.80
CA SER A 57 -6.92 6.85 3.92
C SER A 57 -5.98 7.96 3.44
N SER A 58 -5.04 7.65 2.54
CA SER A 58 -4.05 8.62 2.05
C SER A 58 -4.63 9.79 1.23
N LYS A 59 -5.79 9.60 0.59
CA LYS A 59 -6.51 10.67 -0.13
C LYS A 59 -7.42 11.48 0.80
N MET A 60 -7.83 10.86 1.91
CA MET A 60 -8.71 11.45 2.89
C MET A 60 -7.94 12.44 3.79
N GLU A 61 -6.77 12.03 4.26
CA GLU A 61 -5.84 12.84 5.07
C GLU A 61 -5.37 14.11 4.33
N LEU A 62 -5.06 13.97 3.03
CA LEU A 62 -4.61 15.11 2.22
C LEU A 62 -5.64 16.24 2.17
N ARG A 63 -6.94 15.91 2.16
CA ARG A 63 -8.04 16.88 2.11
C ARG A 63 -8.33 17.52 3.46
N VAL A 64 -8.14 16.84 4.59
CA VAL A 64 -8.24 17.50 5.92
C VAL A 64 -7.12 18.53 6.09
N LEU A 65 -5.94 18.25 5.54
CA LEU A 65 -4.87 19.23 5.42
C LEU A 65 -5.27 20.46 4.59
N TRP A 66 -5.96 20.30 3.46
CA TRP A 66 -6.53 21.42 2.68
C TRP A 66 -7.52 22.30 3.49
N ALA A 67 -8.02 21.83 4.64
CA ALA A 67 -8.94 22.57 5.52
C ALA A 67 -8.23 23.61 6.37
N LEU A 68 -7.26 23.10 7.13
CA LEU A 68 -6.45 23.87 8.05
C LEU A 68 -5.69 24.98 7.33
N VAL A 69 -5.44 24.76 6.04
CA VAL A 69 -4.81 25.66 5.08
C VAL A 69 -5.63 26.89 4.76
N LEU A 70 -6.85 26.69 4.28
CA LEU A 70 -7.66 27.80 3.79
C LEU A 70 -8.15 28.62 5.00
N TRP A 71 -8.31 27.97 6.15
CA TRP A 71 -8.50 28.61 7.44
C TRP A 71 -7.33 29.52 7.85
N ALA A 72 -6.10 29.00 7.85
CA ALA A 72 -4.96 29.79 8.23
C ALA A 72 -4.77 31.01 7.31
N LEU A 73 -5.07 30.87 6.01
CA LEU A 73 -5.09 31.99 5.05
C LEU A 73 -6.23 32.99 5.31
N LEU A 74 -7.39 32.54 5.79
CA LEU A 74 -8.52 33.39 6.17
C LEU A 74 -8.30 34.11 7.52
N HIS A 75 -7.56 33.51 8.46
CA HIS A 75 -7.30 34.08 9.78
C HIS A 75 -6.05 34.96 9.86
N LEU A 76 -5.01 34.72 9.06
CA LEU A 76 -3.93 35.71 8.85
C LEU A 76 -4.48 37.04 8.27
N GLY A 77 -5.59 36.99 7.52
CA GLY A 77 -6.32 38.17 7.06
C GLY A 77 -7.11 38.89 8.16
N MET A 78 -7.50 38.21 9.24
CA MET A 78 -8.24 38.81 10.36
C MET A 78 -7.32 39.33 11.49
N ILE A 79 -6.14 38.73 11.69
CA ILE A 79 -5.18 39.15 12.74
C ILE A 79 -4.54 40.52 12.42
N THR A 80 -4.51 40.95 11.15
CA THR A 80 -4.04 42.30 10.77
C THR A 80 -5.10 43.40 10.94
N ALA A 81 -6.31 43.05 11.40
CA ALA A 81 -7.42 43.99 11.62
C ALA A 81 -7.80 44.10 13.10
N ILE A 82 -6.85 44.48 13.96
CA ILE A 82 -7.16 45.07 15.27
C ILE A 82 -7.17 46.60 15.13
N PRO A 83 -8.20 47.32 15.65
CA PRO A 83 -8.46 48.70 15.27
C PRO A 83 -7.58 49.69 16.03
N LEU A 84 -6.89 50.58 15.31
CA LEU A 84 -6.39 51.82 15.90
C LEU A 84 -7.55 52.82 16.02
N GLU A 85 -7.87 53.12 17.26
CA GLU A 85 -8.90 54.03 17.72
C GLU A 85 -8.55 55.50 17.40
N ASN A 86 -9.13 56.06 16.32
CA ASN A 86 -9.72 57.40 16.25
C ASN A 86 -10.05 57.75 14.80
N GLN A 87 -11.34 57.96 14.48
CA GLN A 87 -11.88 59.08 13.71
C GLN A 87 -13.37 58.82 13.46
N ARG A 88 -14.18 59.85 13.72
CA ARG A 88 -15.64 59.86 13.66
C ARG A 88 -16.14 59.86 12.22
N ASN A 89 -17.36 59.34 12.06
CA ASN A 89 -18.31 59.57 10.96
C ASN A 89 -17.88 59.11 9.57
N THR A 90 -18.43 57.98 9.11
CA THR A 90 -19.36 57.88 7.96
C THR A 90 -19.66 56.40 7.64
N SER A 91 -20.89 56.09 7.23
CA SER A 91 -21.28 54.79 6.67
C SER A 91 -21.82 55.01 5.24
N PRO A 92 -21.99 53.98 4.41
CA PRO A 92 -21.04 52.92 4.03
C PRO A 92 -20.76 52.99 2.51
N ALA A 93 -19.53 52.68 2.09
CA ALA A 93 -19.23 52.38 0.70
C ALA A 93 -18.22 51.24 0.66
N PHE A 94 -18.73 50.00 0.65
CA PHE A 94 -17.93 48.83 0.30
C PHE A 94 -17.54 48.96 -1.18
N SER A 95 -16.37 49.54 -1.42
CA SER A 95 -15.75 49.61 -2.75
C SER A 95 -14.86 48.38 -2.94
N THR A 96 -15.21 47.62 -3.95
CA THR A 96 -14.40 46.64 -4.67
C THR A 96 -12.93 47.06 -4.80
N ALA A 97 -12.05 46.54 -3.93
CA ALA A 97 -10.61 46.80 -4.05
C ALA A 97 -9.73 45.79 -3.31
N HIS A 98 -10.06 44.49 -3.27
CA HIS A 98 -9.07 43.45 -2.93
C HIS A 98 -9.26 42.21 -3.81
N LEU A 99 -9.02 42.41 -5.11
CA LEU A 99 -8.91 41.35 -6.13
C LEU A 99 -7.57 41.44 -6.89
N PHE A 100 -6.57 42.09 -6.32
CA PHE A 100 -5.26 42.29 -6.94
C PHE A 100 -4.12 41.93 -6.00
N THR A 101 -3.93 40.62 -5.77
CA THR A 101 -2.62 39.98 -5.54
C THR A 101 -2.72 38.45 -5.69
N PHE A 102 -3.45 37.95 -6.70
CA PHE A 102 -3.33 36.57 -7.19
C PHE A 102 -3.08 36.61 -8.70
N SER A 103 -1.95 37.21 -9.08
CA SER A 103 -1.48 37.21 -10.49
C SER A 103 0.04 37.36 -10.62
N LEU A 104 0.77 37.18 -9.53
CA LEU A 104 2.23 37.07 -9.54
C LEU A 104 2.60 35.85 -8.69
N LEU A 105 2.65 34.67 -9.31
CA LEU A 105 3.54 33.54 -8.98
C LEU A 105 3.29 32.42 -10.04
N PRO A 106 3.77 32.56 -11.29
CA PRO A 106 3.61 31.52 -12.30
C PRO A 106 4.63 30.37 -12.17
N THR A 107 5.30 30.20 -11.01
CA THR A 107 6.47 29.32 -10.89
C THR A 107 6.55 28.48 -9.61
N LEU A 108 5.49 28.34 -8.82
CA LEU A 108 5.50 27.42 -7.66
C LEU A 108 5.02 26.02 -8.09
N ASP A 109 5.79 24.98 -7.76
CA ASP A 109 5.39 23.58 -7.97
C ASP A 109 4.22 23.25 -7.03
N VAL A 110 3.29 22.40 -7.44
CA VAL A 110 2.14 21.95 -6.61
C VAL A 110 2.61 21.30 -5.31
N ARG A 111 3.85 20.79 -5.30
CA ARG A 111 4.55 20.22 -4.13
C ARG A 111 4.80 21.27 -3.04
N ASP A 112 5.22 22.46 -3.44
CA ASP A 112 5.53 23.56 -2.51
C ASP A 112 4.27 24.07 -1.81
N LEU A 113 3.12 23.98 -2.48
CA LEU A 113 1.84 24.41 -1.94
C LEU A 113 1.40 23.51 -0.79
N THR A 114 1.32 22.18 -0.96
CA THR A 114 0.91 21.25 0.10
C THR A 114 1.80 21.27 1.36
N CYS A 115 3.07 21.62 1.20
CA CYS A 115 4.02 21.73 2.30
C CYS A 115 3.85 23.06 3.05
N LEU A 116 3.76 24.20 2.33
CA LEU A 116 3.42 25.52 2.91
C LEU A 116 2.12 25.45 3.71
N GLU A 117 1.17 24.71 3.16
CA GLU A 117 -0.13 24.43 3.70
C GLU A 117 -0.10 23.76 5.07
N CYS A 118 0.57 22.63 5.18
CA CYS A 118 0.78 21.95 6.46
C CYS A 118 1.48 22.84 7.47
N ARG A 119 2.54 23.55 7.05
CA ARG A 119 3.32 24.41 7.95
C ARG A 119 2.46 25.53 8.54
N THR A 120 1.58 26.10 7.71
CA THR A 120 0.67 27.16 8.14
C THR A 120 -0.35 26.60 9.11
N ALA A 121 -0.97 25.45 8.80
CA ALA A 121 -1.89 24.74 9.68
C ALA A 121 -1.26 24.43 11.06
N ALA A 122 -0.11 23.77 11.07
CA ALA A 122 0.61 23.42 12.29
C ALA A 122 1.02 24.67 13.08
N GLY A 123 1.44 25.74 12.39
CA GLY A 123 1.79 27.02 13.02
C GLY A 123 0.60 27.70 13.70
N VAL A 124 -0.59 27.69 13.09
CA VAL A 124 -1.77 28.30 13.73
C VAL A 124 -2.27 27.45 14.90
N ILE A 125 -2.26 26.12 14.79
CA ILE A 125 -2.56 25.22 15.93
C ILE A 125 -1.60 25.52 17.09
N ALA A 126 -0.29 25.59 16.83
CA ALA A 126 0.70 25.92 17.83
C ALA A 126 0.47 27.31 18.48
N ALA A 127 0.05 28.30 17.69
CA ALA A 127 -0.30 29.62 18.19
C ALA A 127 -1.53 29.59 19.11
N MET A 128 -2.60 28.88 18.72
CA MET A 128 -3.78 28.70 19.55
C MET A 128 -3.45 28.02 20.88
N MET A 129 -2.62 26.98 20.85
CA MET A 129 -2.15 26.30 22.06
C MET A 129 -1.34 27.24 22.96
N ALA A 130 -0.46 28.07 22.38
CA ALA A 130 0.32 29.06 23.12
C ALA A 130 -0.54 30.17 23.76
N GLU A 131 -1.69 30.47 23.17
CA GLU A 131 -2.69 31.41 23.73
C GLU A 131 -3.62 30.76 24.78
N GLY A 132 -3.46 29.45 25.02
CA GLY A 132 -4.22 28.72 26.03
C GLY A 132 -5.56 28.18 25.54
N ALA A 133 -5.76 28.06 24.21
CA ALA A 133 -6.93 27.41 23.65
C ALA A 133 -7.00 25.95 24.12
N THR A 134 -8.21 25.52 24.47
CA THR A 134 -8.51 24.14 24.85
C THR A 134 -8.49 23.23 23.61
N VAL A 135 -8.31 21.92 23.84
CA VAL A 135 -8.43 20.90 22.79
C VAL A 135 -9.76 21.03 22.05
N GLU A 136 -10.86 21.22 22.78
CA GLU A 136 -12.20 21.35 22.21
C GLU A 136 -12.34 22.59 21.30
N GLU A 137 -11.79 23.74 21.71
CA GLU A 137 -11.80 24.95 20.89
C GLU A 137 -11.00 24.78 19.59
N ILE A 138 -9.85 24.11 19.65
CA ILE A 138 -9.06 23.79 18.46
C ILE A 138 -9.83 22.83 17.57
N GLU A 139 -10.35 21.73 18.11
CA GLU A 139 -11.14 20.75 17.37
C GLU A 139 -12.36 21.39 16.67
N ASP A 140 -13.14 22.21 17.39
CA ASP A 140 -14.31 22.90 16.82
C ASP A 140 -13.93 23.82 15.67
N GLN A 141 -12.81 24.51 15.79
CA GLN A 141 -12.30 25.36 14.74
C GLN A 141 -11.91 24.53 13.51
N VAL A 142 -11.12 23.47 13.69
CA VAL A 142 -10.72 22.57 12.60
C VAL A 142 -11.94 21.92 11.90
N ILE A 143 -12.97 21.54 12.67
CA ILE A 143 -14.22 20.99 12.13
C ILE A 143 -14.94 22.04 11.29
N LEU A 144 -15.08 23.26 11.82
CA LEU A 144 -15.71 24.36 11.11
C LEU A 144 -15.00 24.61 9.77
N ASP A 145 -13.69 24.61 9.76
CA ASP A 145 -12.90 24.83 8.55
C ASP A 145 -13.05 23.70 7.55
N CYS A 146 -13.00 22.45 8.02
CA CYS A 146 -13.24 21.28 7.17
C CYS A 146 -14.59 21.37 6.44
N VAL A 147 -15.63 21.85 7.13
CA VAL A 147 -16.98 22.04 6.58
C VAL A 147 -17.07 23.26 5.66
N LEU A 148 -16.55 24.42 6.07
CA LEU A 148 -16.61 25.65 5.28
C LEU A 148 -15.88 25.53 3.94
N LEU A 149 -14.91 24.61 3.88
CA LEU A 149 -14.06 24.38 2.72
C LEU A 149 -14.52 23.19 1.87
N ASP A 150 -15.64 22.57 2.24
CA ASP A 150 -16.28 21.45 1.52
C ASP A 150 -15.29 20.29 1.25
N LEU A 151 -14.49 19.96 2.25
CA LEU A 151 -13.44 18.95 2.10
C LEU A 151 -13.98 17.56 2.32
N PHE A 152 -14.87 17.46 3.31
CA PHE A 152 -15.68 16.29 3.60
C PHE A 152 -17.06 16.68 4.12
N PRO A 153 -18.01 15.73 4.10
CA PRO A 153 -19.27 15.86 4.83
C PRO A 153 -19.04 16.24 6.31
N PRO A 154 -19.96 17.00 6.94
CA PRO A 154 -19.79 17.47 8.33
C PRO A 154 -19.55 16.36 9.36
N ASP A 155 -20.19 15.20 9.20
CA ASP A 155 -20.00 14.04 10.07
C ASP A 155 -18.60 13.42 9.93
N VAL A 156 -18.04 13.42 8.72
CA VAL A 156 -16.67 12.96 8.47
C VAL A 156 -15.65 13.94 9.08
N CYS A 157 -15.84 15.24 8.85
CA CYS A 157 -15.01 16.28 9.47
C CYS A 157 -15.01 16.17 10.99
N SER A 158 -16.20 16.12 11.60
CA SER A 158 -16.35 15.98 13.04
C SER A 158 -15.75 14.67 13.55
N GLY A 159 -16.07 13.55 12.90
CA GLY A 159 -15.64 12.23 13.33
C GLY A 159 -14.11 12.07 13.34
N MET A 160 -13.46 12.44 12.23
CA MET A 160 -12.00 12.38 12.15
C MET A 160 -11.30 13.26 13.19
N VAL A 161 -11.75 14.52 13.34
CA VAL A 161 -11.11 15.47 14.24
C VAL A 161 -11.32 15.08 15.68
N ARG A 162 -12.54 14.71 16.08
CA ARG A 162 -12.84 14.34 17.48
C ARG A 162 -12.21 13.02 17.90
N LEU A 163 -11.94 12.10 16.96
CA LEU A 163 -11.24 10.85 17.26
C LEU A 163 -9.75 11.08 17.49
N SER A 164 -9.09 11.87 16.63
CA SER A 164 -7.64 12.01 16.64
C SER A 164 -7.12 13.26 17.35
N GLY A 165 -7.97 14.26 17.60
CA GLY A 165 -7.59 15.60 18.02
C GLY A 165 -6.74 15.63 19.29
N ALA A 166 -7.22 15.00 20.36
CA ALA A 166 -6.49 14.90 21.62
C ALA A 166 -5.11 14.23 21.47
N GLU A 167 -5.01 13.15 20.69
CA GLU A 167 -3.74 12.43 20.46
C GLU A 167 -2.77 13.27 19.64
N VAL A 168 -3.23 13.85 18.54
CA VAL A 168 -2.41 14.68 17.65
C VAL A 168 -1.92 15.92 18.38
N LEU A 169 -2.78 16.62 19.13
CA LEU A 169 -2.40 17.81 19.88
C LEU A 169 -1.41 17.49 21.00
N TYR A 170 -1.57 16.34 21.67
CA TYR A 170 -0.56 15.86 22.63
C TYR A 170 0.79 15.61 21.94
N VAL A 171 0.80 14.89 20.80
CA VAL A 171 2.06 14.65 20.06
C VAL A 171 2.71 15.94 19.60
N LEU A 172 1.93 16.90 19.07
CA LEU A 172 2.44 18.20 18.64
C LEU A 172 3.01 19.02 19.80
N ASN A 173 2.47 18.87 21.02
CA ASN A 173 2.97 19.55 22.20
C ASN A 173 4.27 18.95 22.73
N GLU A 174 4.38 17.61 22.70
CA GLU A 174 5.47 16.86 23.34
C GLU A 174 6.62 16.50 22.40
N THR A 175 6.43 16.66 21.09
CA THR A 175 7.49 16.40 20.11
C THR A 175 8.59 17.46 20.19
N GLU A 176 9.83 17.02 20.00
CA GLU A 176 10.99 17.92 19.90
C GLU A 176 11.16 18.51 18.49
N TYR A 177 10.36 18.04 17.53
CA TYR A 177 10.44 18.44 16.13
C TYR A 177 9.66 19.72 15.87
N ASP A 178 10.25 20.57 15.02
CA ASP A 178 9.56 21.74 14.52
C ASP A 178 8.43 21.38 13.54
N HIS A 179 7.53 22.33 13.31
CA HIS A 179 6.42 22.20 12.35
C HIS A 179 6.88 21.82 10.94
N GLU A 180 8.09 22.23 10.53
CA GLU A 180 8.73 21.86 9.28
C GLU A 180 8.98 20.35 9.19
N THR A 181 9.61 19.79 10.22
CA THR A 181 9.91 18.36 10.32
C THR A 181 8.65 17.53 10.48
N VAL A 182 7.68 17.99 11.29
CA VAL A 182 6.36 17.33 11.44
C VAL A 182 5.64 17.25 10.09
N CYS A 183 5.62 18.34 9.33
CA CYS A 183 5.00 18.36 8.01
C CYS A 183 5.76 17.52 6.98
N GLY A 184 7.10 17.50 7.06
CA GLY A 184 7.96 16.59 6.29
C GLY A 184 7.64 15.11 6.56
N TRP A 185 7.42 14.76 7.82
CA TRP A 185 7.01 13.42 8.23
C TRP A 185 5.63 13.04 7.67
N LEU A 186 4.62 13.89 7.89
CA LEU A 186 3.24 13.62 7.49
C LEU A 186 3.05 13.56 5.97
N LEU A 187 3.76 14.40 5.21
CA LEU A 187 3.58 14.53 3.77
C LEU A 187 4.67 13.83 2.93
N GLY A 188 5.72 13.31 3.58
CA GLY A 188 6.86 12.68 2.94
C GLY A 188 7.60 13.63 1.97
N GLY A 189 8.20 13.08 0.91
CA GLY A 189 9.01 13.81 -0.09
C GLY A 189 8.31 14.91 -0.90
N HIS A 190 7.09 15.30 -0.51
CA HIS A 190 6.41 16.52 -0.96
C HIS A 190 6.79 17.75 -0.11
N CYS A 191 7.46 17.54 1.03
CA CYS A 191 7.95 18.58 1.92
C CYS A 191 9.37 18.17 2.33
N GLU A 192 10.39 18.92 1.90
CA GLU A 192 11.79 18.59 2.24
C GLU A 192 11.98 18.60 3.77
N HIS A 193 12.65 17.57 4.27
CA HIS A 193 13.01 17.42 5.67
C HIS A 193 14.54 17.46 5.81
N ASP A 194 15.07 18.17 6.79
CA ASP A 194 16.51 18.24 7.07
C ASP A 194 16.90 17.70 8.47
N GLN A 195 15.94 17.32 9.32
CA GLN A 195 16.24 17.04 10.74
C GLN A 195 16.12 15.58 11.22
N LEU A 196 15.53 14.66 10.45
CA LEU A 196 15.39 13.26 10.90
C LEU A 196 16.72 12.49 10.76
N SER A 197 17.48 12.45 11.85
CA SER A 197 18.75 11.74 11.90
C SER A 197 18.56 10.23 11.72
N PRO A 198 19.42 9.53 10.95
CA PRO A 198 19.38 8.09 10.87
C PRO A 198 19.76 7.47 12.22
N TRP A 199 19.19 6.30 12.51
CA TRP A 199 19.50 5.50 13.69
C TRP A 199 19.79 4.06 13.28
N THR A 200 20.47 3.31 14.15
CA THR A 200 20.85 1.92 13.88
C THR A 200 20.53 1.02 15.06
N VAL A 201 20.14 -0.23 14.78
CA VAL A 201 20.03 -1.29 15.78
C VAL A 201 21.31 -2.13 15.83
N SER A 202 21.58 -2.77 16.96
CA SER A 202 22.75 -3.63 17.12
C SER A 202 22.51 -4.99 16.46
N ILE A 203 23.32 -5.35 15.47
CA ILE A 203 23.20 -6.61 14.72
C ILE A 203 24.49 -7.43 14.91
N PRO A 204 24.41 -8.71 15.32
CA PRO A 204 25.59 -9.57 15.46
C PRO A 204 26.41 -9.69 14.17
N GLY A 205 27.73 -9.50 14.24
CA GLY A 205 28.62 -9.49 13.08
C GLY A 205 28.98 -10.86 12.49
N ASP A 206 28.77 -11.96 13.23
CA ASP A 206 29.20 -13.31 12.86
C ASP A 206 28.27 -13.96 11.82
N LYS A 207 28.06 -13.30 10.68
CA LYS A 207 27.22 -13.77 9.58
C LYS A 207 27.79 -15.07 8.98
N PRO A 208 27.06 -16.20 9.03
CA PRO A 208 27.49 -17.42 8.35
C PRO A 208 27.60 -17.21 6.83
N ALA A 209 28.35 -18.09 6.15
CA ALA A 209 28.35 -18.10 4.70
C ALA A 209 26.91 -18.30 4.19
N PRO A 210 26.43 -17.50 3.21
CA PRO A 210 25.07 -17.60 2.71
C PRO A 210 24.74 -19.05 2.29
N SER A 211 23.68 -19.59 2.88
CA SER A 211 23.15 -20.91 2.59
C SER A 211 21.69 -20.79 2.18
N HIS A 212 21.45 -20.97 0.89
CA HIS A 212 20.13 -21.03 0.27
C HIS A 212 19.93 -22.41 -0.35
N PRO A 213 19.79 -23.47 0.47
CA PRO A 213 19.47 -24.79 -0.04
C PRO A 213 18.09 -24.70 -0.69
N GLU A 214 18.07 -24.80 -2.01
CA GLU A 214 16.83 -24.96 -2.76
C GLU A 214 16.55 -26.46 -2.90
N PRO A 215 15.28 -26.87 -2.84
CA PRO A 215 14.91 -28.23 -3.18
C PRO A 215 15.43 -28.58 -4.57
N THR A 216 16.33 -29.56 -4.64
CA THR A 216 17.03 -29.95 -5.89
C THR A 216 16.15 -30.77 -6.85
N GLY A 217 14.87 -30.98 -6.48
CA GLY A 217 13.84 -31.67 -7.23
C GLY A 217 12.46 -31.44 -6.59
N PRO A 218 11.39 -32.05 -7.13
CA PRO A 218 10.07 -32.03 -6.50
C PRO A 218 10.17 -32.51 -5.06
N THR A 219 9.58 -31.76 -4.12
CA THR A 219 9.54 -32.16 -2.72
C THR A 219 8.50 -33.28 -2.57
N ASP A 220 8.83 -34.35 -1.85
CA ASP A 220 7.87 -35.45 -1.59
C ASP A 220 6.75 -35.02 -0.62
N SER A 221 6.92 -33.86 0.03
CA SER A 221 5.97 -33.24 0.94
C SER A 221 5.92 -31.73 0.71
N VAL A 222 4.70 -31.21 0.56
CA VAL A 222 4.42 -29.78 0.33
C VAL A 222 3.45 -29.33 1.41
N VAL A 223 3.79 -28.26 2.10
CA VAL A 223 2.90 -27.58 3.04
C VAL A 223 2.17 -26.47 2.29
N ARG A 224 0.84 -26.43 2.43
CA ARG A 224 -0.02 -25.40 1.85
C ARG A 224 -0.32 -24.33 2.89
N ILE A 225 0.11 -23.10 2.62
CA ILE A 225 -0.12 -21.96 3.52
C ILE A 225 -1.12 -21.01 2.87
N LEU A 226 -2.30 -20.87 3.47
CA LEU A 226 -3.28 -19.86 3.08
C LEU A 226 -2.85 -18.50 3.62
N HIS A 227 -2.91 -17.46 2.79
CA HIS A 227 -2.64 -16.08 3.18
C HIS A 227 -3.87 -15.22 2.91
N LEU A 228 -4.43 -14.71 4.01
CA LEU A 228 -5.53 -13.77 4.07
C LEU A 228 -4.99 -12.40 4.48
N SER A 229 -5.40 -11.35 3.78
CA SER A 229 -4.93 -9.98 4.03
C SER A 229 -5.99 -8.97 3.64
N ASP A 230 -6.01 -7.82 4.30
CA ASP A 230 -6.87 -6.68 3.96
C ASP A 230 -8.33 -7.12 3.76
N LEU A 231 -8.91 -7.77 4.77
CA LEU A 231 -10.25 -8.36 4.66
C LEU A 231 -11.33 -7.29 4.68
N HIS A 232 -11.12 -6.22 5.47
CA HIS A 232 -12.00 -5.06 5.63
C HIS A 232 -13.49 -5.42 5.49
N ALA A 233 -14.01 -6.23 6.39
CA ALA A 233 -15.41 -6.60 6.36
C ALA A 233 -16.24 -5.45 6.93
N ASP A 234 -17.05 -4.84 6.07
CA ASP A 234 -18.01 -3.83 6.49
C ASP A 234 -19.26 -4.49 7.06
N LEU A 235 -19.35 -4.50 8.40
CA LEU A 235 -20.49 -5.04 9.15
C LEU A 235 -21.79 -4.24 8.92
N LEU A 236 -21.69 -3.03 8.34
CA LEU A 236 -22.79 -2.14 8.03
C LEU A 236 -23.06 -2.01 6.52
N TYR A 237 -22.41 -2.82 5.68
CA TYR A 237 -22.63 -2.83 4.24
C TYR A 237 -24.11 -3.11 3.92
N ASP A 238 -24.70 -2.26 3.08
CA ASP A 238 -26.11 -2.34 2.71
C ASP A 238 -26.30 -2.52 1.20
N GLU A 239 -26.91 -3.63 0.80
CA GLU A 239 -27.18 -3.93 -0.61
C GLU A 239 -28.24 -2.96 -1.16
N GLY A 240 -28.00 -2.41 -2.34
CA GLY A 240 -28.91 -1.43 -2.96
C GLY A 240 -28.63 0.02 -2.62
N SER A 241 -27.71 0.31 -1.68
CA SER A 241 -27.27 1.65 -1.35
C SER A 241 -26.37 2.29 -2.42
N ALA A 242 -26.05 3.58 -2.29
CA ALA A 242 -25.19 4.26 -3.26
C ALA A 242 -23.74 3.77 -3.20
N VAL A 243 -23.16 3.44 -4.38
CA VAL A 243 -21.73 3.13 -4.54
C VAL A 243 -20.87 4.39 -4.74
N HIS A 244 -21.53 5.51 -5.05
CA HIS A 244 -20.93 6.83 -5.21
C HIS A 244 -21.60 7.78 -4.23
N CYS A 245 -20.84 8.22 -3.23
CA CYS A 245 -21.29 9.10 -2.18
C CYS A 245 -20.23 10.18 -1.91
N ALA A 246 -20.59 11.18 -1.10
CA ALA A 246 -19.65 12.23 -0.66
C ALA A 246 -18.64 11.70 0.36
N HIS A 247 -19.00 10.64 1.11
CA HIS A 247 -18.14 10.04 2.12
C HIS A 247 -16.91 9.32 1.52
N PRO A 248 -15.84 9.16 2.31
CA PRO A 248 -14.65 8.41 1.90
C PRO A 248 -14.92 6.93 1.60
N SER A 249 -15.86 6.32 2.33
CA SER A 249 -16.40 4.98 2.12
C SER A 249 -17.93 5.04 1.99
N CYS A 250 -18.49 4.29 1.04
CA CYS A 250 -19.88 4.29 0.62
C CYS A 250 -20.54 2.92 0.89
N CYS A 251 -21.55 2.53 0.10
CA CYS A 251 -22.25 1.25 0.23
C CYS A 251 -22.97 1.03 1.56
N ARG A 252 -23.50 2.12 2.15
CA ARG A 252 -24.43 2.09 3.28
C ARG A 252 -25.59 3.03 2.99
N HIS A 253 -26.84 2.65 3.27
CA HIS A 253 -28.00 3.53 3.07
C HIS A 253 -27.90 4.84 3.87
N ALA A 254 -27.17 4.84 5.00
CA ALA A 254 -26.86 6.03 5.78
C ALA A 254 -26.11 7.11 4.97
N TYR A 255 -25.40 6.74 3.90
CA TYR A 255 -24.63 7.65 3.04
C TYR A 255 -25.32 7.93 1.70
N GLY A 256 -26.56 7.46 1.53
CA GLY A 256 -27.41 7.76 0.40
C GLY A 256 -27.88 6.54 -0.39
N ASP A 257 -28.89 6.80 -1.21
CA ASP A 257 -29.48 5.86 -2.15
C ASP A 257 -29.09 6.24 -3.59
N PRO A 258 -28.97 5.26 -4.50
CA PRO A 258 -28.68 5.53 -5.89
C PRO A 258 -29.84 6.27 -6.55
N GLY A 259 -29.53 7.30 -7.35
CA GLY A 259 -30.51 7.99 -8.17
C GLY A 259 -31.03 7.13 -9.35
N PRO A 260 -32.05 7.61 -10.08
CA PRO A 260 -32.56 6.90 -11.26
C PRO A 260 -31.46 6.66 -12.31
N GLY A 261 -31.12 5.38 -12.53
CA GLY A 261 -30.11 4.96 -13.51
C GLY A 261 -28.67 4.94 -12.98
N GLU A 262 -28.45 5.23 -11.70
CA GLU A 262 -27.15 5.09 -11.03
C GLU A 262 -26.92 3.65 -10.56
N GLU A 263 -25.64 3.28 -10.42
CA GLU A 263 -25.25 1.96 -9.93
C GLU A 263 -25.52 1.83 -8.42
N ALA A 264 -26.11 0.70 -8.04
CA ALA A 264 -26.41 0.36 -6.65
C ALA A 264 -25.40 -0.66 -6.11
N ALA A 265 -25.18 -0.64 -4.80
CA ALA A 265 -24.32 -1.56 -4.09
C ALA A 265 -24.79 -3.00 -4.32
N GLY A 266 -23.91 -3.83 -4.90
CA GLY A 266 -24.26 -5.20 -5.27
C GLY A 266 -24.32 -6.14 -4.08
N ARG A 267 -24.96 -7.30 -4.28
CA ARG A 267 -25.04 -8.34 -3.25
C ARG A 267 -23.66 -8.76 -2.76
N TRP A 268 -22.66 -8.95 -3.61
CA TRP A 268 -21.35 -9.44 -3.19
C TRP A 268 -20.33 -8.33 -2.92
N GLY A 269 -20.75 -7.07 -2.92
CA GLY A 269 -19.85 -5.91 -2.87
C GLY A 269 -19.98 -5.03 -4.12
N ALA A 270 -19.14 -4.00 -4.19
CA ALA A 270 -19.03 -3.13 -5.36
C ALA A 270 -17.57 -2.79 -5.67
N LEU A 271 -17.22 -2.68 -6.95
CA LEU A 271 -15.93 -2.14 -7.41
C LEU A 271 -15.96 -0.61 -7.41
N ALA A 272 -16.31 -0.05 -6.26
CA ALA A 272 -16.35 1.38 -5.95
C ALA A 272 -15.81 1.59 -4.54
N LYS A 273 -15.82 2.82 -4.01
CA LYS A 273 -15.32 3.21 -2.66
C LYS A 273 -16.08 2.50 -1.54
N CYS A 274 -15.94 1.20 -1.44
CA CYS A 274 -16.70 0.31 -0.60
C CYS A 274 -15.80 -0.84 -0.21
N ASP A 275 -16.01 -1.26 1.03
CA ASP A 275 -15.54 -2.53 1.55
C ASP A 275 -16.56 -3.64 1.29
N ILE A 276 -16.24 -4.86 1.71
CA ILE A 276 -17.06 -6.03 1.40
C ILE A 276 -18.05 -6.35 2.53
N PRO A 277 -19.25 -6.86 2.23
CA PRO A 277 -20.16 -7.35 3.25
C PRO A 277 -19.66 -8.66 3.87
N LEU A 278 -20.07 -8.95 5.10
CA LEU A 278 -19.71 -10.18 5.82
C LEU A 278 -20.02 -11.47 5.04
N ARG A 279 -21.06 -11.46 4.19
CA ARG A 279 -21.40 -12.59 3.31
C ARG A 279 -20.34 -12.88 2.25
N THR A 280 -19.68 -11.86 1.72
CA THR A 280 -18.57 -12.03 0.77
C THR A 280 -17.34 -12.58 1.48
N LEU A 281 -17.04 -12.08 2.69
CA LEU A 281 -15.98 -12.67 3.50
C LEU A 281 -16.27 -14.13 3.84
N THR A 282 -17.50 -14.46 4.23
CA THR A 282 -17.91 -15.85 4.50
C THR A 282 -17.69 -16.75 3.28
N ASP A 283 -18.11 -16.29 2.09
CA ASP A 283 -17.93 -17.07 0.88
C ASP A 283 -16.45 -17.22 0.48
N LEU A 284 -15.65 -16.16 0.65
CA LEU A 284 -14.19 -16.21 0.46
C LEU A 284 -13.57 -17.30 1.33
N LEU A 285 -13.92 -17.35 2.62
CA LEU A 285 -13.37 -18.32 3.56
C LEU A 285 -13.82 -19.74 3.26
N ASP A 286 -15.08 -19.95 2.86
CA ASP A 286 -15.56 -21.25 2.37
C ASP A 286 -14.74 -21.75 1.17
N GLN A 287 -14.43 -20.87 0.22
CA GLN A 287 -13.67 -21.21 -0.98
C GLN A 287 -12.19 -21.42 -0.67
N ALA A 288 -11.63 -20.63 0.24
CA ALA A 288 -10.27 -20.80 0.73
C ALA A 288 -10.10 -22.14 1.48
N ALA A 289 -11.10 -22.59 2.23
CA ALA A 289 -11.10 -23.89 2.90
C ALA A 289 -11.02 -25.08 1.92
N LEU A 290 -11.53 -24.94 0.69
CA LEU A 290 -11.41 -25.97 -0.35
C LEU A 290 -9.96 -26.19 -0.82
N THR A 291 -9.04 -25.28 -0.47
CA THR A 291 -7.62 -25.42 -0.76
C THR A 291 -6.87 -26.28 0.26
N GLU A 292 -7.56 -26.76 1.31
CA GLU A 292 -7.03 -27.65 2.36
C GLU A 292 -5.68 -27.15 2.94
N PRO A 293 -5.63 -25.93 3.53
CA PRO A 293 -4.37 -25.39 4.04
C PRO A 293 -3.93 -26.07 5.34
N ASP A 294 -2.62 -26.22 5.49
CA ASP A 294 -1.96 -26.73 6.70
C ASP A 294 -1.68 -25.61 7.73
N LEU A 295 -1.55 -24.37 7.25
CA LEU A 295 -1.38 -23.15 8.06
C LEU A 295 -2.16 -21.99 7.43
N VAL A 296 -2.63 -21.06 8.25
CA VAL A 296 -3.25 -19.81 7.80
C VAL A 296 -2.46 -18.61 8.33
N TYR A 297 -2.01 -17.73 7.44
CA TYR A 297 -1.45 -16.43 7.76
C TYR A 297 -2.49 -15.34 7.54
N VAL A 298 -2.72 -14.52 8.55
CA VAL A 298 -3.67 -13.40 8.49
C VAL A 298 -2.91 -12.11 8.74
N THR A 299 -2.65 -11.33 7.69
CA THR A 299 -1.75 -10.17 7.77
C THR A 299 -2.45 -8.84 8.05
N GLY A 300 -3.48 -8.84 8.90
CA GLY A 300 -4.13 -7.62 9.42
C GLY A 300 -5.16 -6.96 8.50
N ASP A 301 -5.61 -5.77 8.92
CA ASP A 301 -6.65 -4.94 8.28
C ASP A 301 -8.02 -5.64 8.19
N LEU A 302 -8.59 -5.91 9.37
CA LEU A 302 -9.91 -6.51 9.54
C LEU A 302 -11.06 -5.48 9.56
N PRO A 303 -10.95 -4.34 10.30
CA PRO A 303 -11.99 -3.31 10.30
C PRO A 303 -12.11 -2.56 8.96
N PRO A 304 -13.29 -2.03 8.60
CA PRO A 304 -13.49 -1.30 7.34
C PRO A 304 -12.87 0.11 7.32
N HIS A 305 -12.95 0.79 6.18
CA HIS A 305 -12.41 2.13 5.94
C HIS A 305 -13.32 3.27 6.42
N ASP A 306 -14.25 3.03 7.34
CA ASP A 306 -15.15 4.04 7.91
C ASP A 306 -14.51 4.80 9.09
N VAL A 307 -13.24 5.14 8.96
CA VAL A 307 -12.35 5.56 10.06
C VAL A 307 -12.78 6.84 10.80
N TRP A 308 -13.74 7.60 10.26
CA TRP A 308 -14.34 8.76 10.93
C TRP A 308 -15.46 8.38 11.90
N ALA A 309 -16.01 7.18 11.77
CA ALA A 309 -17.16 6.69 12.55
C ALA A 309 -16.77 5.50 13.45
N GLN A 310 -15.48 5.33 13.73
CA GLN A 310 -14.94 4.23 14.52
C GLN A 310 -14.84 4.57 16.01
N SER A 311 -14.71 3.53 16.81
CA SER A 311 -14.47 3.54 18.25
C SER A 311 -13.71 2.27 18.62
N HIS A 312 -13.07 2.24 19.79
CA HIS A 312 -12.43 1.01 20.26
C HIS A 312 -13.41 -0.18 20.23
N ALA A 313 -14.66 0.02 20.66
CA ALA A 313 -15.68 -1.03 20.70
C ALA A 313 -16.07 -1.54 19.30
N SER A 314 -16.24 -0.66 18.31
CA SER A 314 -16.59 -1.07 16.94
C SER A 314 -15.42 -1.81 16.27
N ASN A 315 -14.18 -1.37 16.49
CA ASN A 315 -13.00 -2.02 15.92
C ASN A 315 -12.80 -3.40 16.54
N LEU A 316 -12.92 -3.53 17.87
CA LEU A 316 -12.88 -4.84 18.54
C LEU A 316 -14.00 -5.77 18.09
N LEU A 317 -15.21 -5.23 17.82
CA LEU A 317 -16.31 -6.02 17.26
C LEU A 317 -15.96 -6.55 15.85
N ALA A 318 -15.41 -5.72 14.98
CA ALA A 318 -14.98 -6.13 13.64
C ALA A 318 -13.86 -7.17 13.67
N ILE A 319 -12.85 -6.95 14.53
CA ILE A 319 -11.74 -7.89 14.77
C ILE A 319 -12.28 -9.23 15.26
N ASN A 320 -13.05 -9.24 16.35
CA ASN A 320 -13.56 -10.47 16.96
C ASN A 320 -14.48 -11.23 16.00
N THR A 321 -15.40 -10.53 15.32
CA THR A 321 -16.30 -11.14 14.33
C THR A 321 -15.50 -11.82 13.21
N THR A 322 -14.50 -11.13 12.69
CA THR A 322 -13.69 -11.63 11.58
C THR A 322 -12.81 -12.80 12.01
N VAL A 323 -12.13 -12.71 13.15
CA VAL A 323 -11.28 -13.80 13.66
C VAL A 323 -12.10 -15.04 14.01
N GLN A 324 -13.26 -14.88 14.66
CA GLN A 324 -14.16 -16.01 14.92
C GLN A 324 -14.68 -16.65 13.64
N LEU A 325 -14.96 -15.85 12.62
CA LEU A 325 -15.37 -16.37 11.32
C LEU A 325 -14.24 -17.16 10.66
N ILE A 326 -13.00 -16.67 10.68
CA ILE A 326 -11.83 -17.43 10.18
C ILE A 326 -11.67 -18.73 10.96
N ALA A 327 -11.67 -18.67 12.29
CA ALA A 327 -11.56 -19.85 13.17
C ALA A 327 -12.62 -20.92 12.86
N LYS A 328 -13.86 -20.50 12.57
CA LYS A 328 -14.95 -21.41 12.22
C LYS A 328 -14.70 -22.18 10.91
N HIS A 329 -14.05 -21.56 9.93
CA HIS A 329 -13.76 -22.21 8.64
C HIS A 329 -12.50 -23.08 8.70
N PHE A 330 -11.61 -22.84 9.66
CA PHE A 330 -10.36 -23.57 9.83
C PHE A 330 -10.19 -24.07 11.28
N PRO A 331 -11.08 -24.95 11.78
CA PRO A 331 -11.13 -25.31 13.20
C PRO A 331 -9.90 -26.10 13.70
N ASP A 332 -9.24 -26.84 12.80
CA ASP A 332 -8.11 -27.71 13.13
C ASP A 332 -6.78 -27.20 12.54
N VAL A 333 -6.75 -25.99 12.00
CA VAL A 333 -5.58 -25.40 11.34
C VAL A 333 -5.00 -24.28 12.21
N PRO A 334 -3.69 -24.24 12.47
CA PRO A 334 -3.07 -23.09 13.14
C PRO A 334 -3.25 -21.80 12.32
N ILE A 335 -3.80 -20.77 12.95
CA ILE A 335 -4.01 -19.45 12.36
C ILE A 335 -3.10 -18.44 13.05
N LEU A 336 -2.21 -17.82 12.29
CA LEU A 336 -1.21 -16.89 12.81
C LEU A 336 -1.43 -15.50 12.24
N HIS A 337 -1.62 -14.56 13.16
CA HIS A 337 -2.03 -13.20 12.84
C HIS A 337 -0.85 -12.22 12.88
N THR A 338 -1.01 -11.09 12.20
CA THR A 338 -0.25 -9.86 12.47
C THR A 338 -1.21 -8.68 12.56
N VAL A 339 -0.73 -7.57 13.11
CA VAL A 339 -1.51 -6.33 13.27
C VAL A 339 -1.36 -5.49 12.00
N GLY A 340 -2.48 -5.08 11.41
CA GLY A 340 -2.56 -4.11 10.33
C GLY A 340 -2.72 -2.69 10.85
N ASN A 341 -2.90 -1.71 9.96
CA ASN A 341 -2.98 -0.31 10.37
C ASN A 341 -4.42 0.15 10.69
N HIS A 342 -5.43 -0.63 10.29
CA HIS A 342 -6.85 -0.39 10.58
C HIS A 342 -7.37 -1.06 11.86
N GLU A 343 -6.58 -1.89 12.55
CA GLU A 343 -7.01 -2.47 13.84
C GLU A 343 -7.24 -1.41 14.93
N SER A 344 -6.41 -0.36 14.95
CA SER A 344 -6.54 0.75 15.90
C SER A 344 -7.61 1.77 15.48
N ALA A 345 -8.22 2.41 16.47
CA ALA A 345 -9.06 3.59 16.32
C ALA A 345 -8.51 4.67 17.27
N PRO A 346 -8.03 5.82 16.78
CA PRO A 346 -8.00 6.23 15.38
C PRO A 346 -7.12 5.35 14.47
N VAL A 347 -7.43 5.32 13.17
CA VAL A 347 -6.63 4.57 12.19
C VAL A 347 -5.16 5.03 12.23
N ASN A 348 -4.23 4.10 12.05
CA ASN A 348 -2.77 4.33 12.14
C ASN A 348 -2.25 4.77 13.53
N SER A 349 -3.12 4.97 14.53
CA SER A 349 -2.71 5.41 15.86
C SER A 349 -2.16 4.23 16.68
N TYR A 350 -0.84 4.13 16.75
CA TYR A 350 -0.15 3.10 17.54
C TYR A 350 0.79 3.75 18.55
N VAL A 351 0.28 3.92 19.78
CA VAL A 351 0.98 4.59 20.88
C VAL A 351 2.34 3.94 21.12
N VAL A 352 3.38 4.78 21.21
CA VAL A 352 4.75 4.36 21.53
C VAL A 352 5.00 4.38 23.05
N PRO A 353 5.91 3.54 23.57
CA PRO A 353 6.13 3.42 25.02
C PRO A 353 6.44 4.72 25.75
N ARG A 354 7.07 5.70 25.09
CA ARG A 354 7.33 7.03 25.67
C ARG A 354 6.07 7.69 26.23
N ALA A 355 4.92 7.52 25.60
CA ALA A 355 3.68 8.17 26.00
C ALA A 355 2.90 7.41 27.08
N TYR A 356 3.33 6.19 27.46
CA TYR A 356 2.60 5.35 28.42
C TYR A 356 2.56 5.95 29.83
N ALA A 357 3.62 6.68 30.22
CA ALA A 357 3.67 7.35 31.51
C ALA A 357 2.63 8.48 31.64
N ASP A 358 2.17 9.02 30.51
CA ASP A 358 1.22 10.14 30.44
C ASP A 358 -0.22 9.67 30.26
N GLY A 359 -0.48 8.36 30.41
CA GLY A 359 -1.82 7.78 30.40
C GLY A 359 -2.30 7.27 29.04
N TRP A 360 -1.51 7.44 27.98
CA TRP A 360 -1.78 6.84 26.67
C TRP A 360 -1.46 5.35 26.65
N SER A 361 -2.18 4.55 25.90
CA SER A 361 -1.95 3.11 25.89
C SER A 361 -2.54 2.42 24.66
N MET A 362 -1.85 1.36 24.21
CA MET A 362 -2.40 0.37 23.29
C MET A 362 -3.09 -0.81 23.99
N GLY A 363 -3.20 -0.79 25.32
CA GLY A 363 -3.71 -1.91 26.12
C GLY A 363 -5.10 -2.39 25.68
N TRP A 364 -6.01 -1.46 25.35
CA TRP A 364 -7.35 -1.81 24.87
C TRP A 364 -7.32 -2.73 23.63
N LEU A 365 -6.36 -2.52 22.74
CA LEU A 365 -6.19 -3.31 21.53
C LEU A 365 -5.33 -4.54 21.81
N TYR A 366 -4.12 -4.36 22.35
CA TYR A 366 -3.15 -5.44 22.49
C TYR A 366 -3.59 -6.52 23.49
N ASP A 367 -4.29 -6.14 24.57
CA ASP A 367 -4.88 -7.13 25.49
C ASP A 367 -5.98 -7.94 24.79
N SER A 368 -6.83 -7.27 24.02
CA SER A 368 -7.89 -7.92 23.23
C SER A 368 -7.31 -8.82 22.13
N LEU A 369 -6.23 -8.42 21.47
CA LEU A 369 -5.53 -9.26 20.49
C LEU A 369 -4.93 -10.49 21.15
N ALA A 370 -4.30 -10.35 22.32
CA ALA A 370 -3.77 -11.48 23.07
C ALA A 370 -4.87 -12.48 23.45
N GLU A 371 -6.07 -12.01 23.82
CA GLU A 371 -7.23 -12.86 24.12
C GLU A 371 -7.76 -13.56 22.85
N VAL A 372 -7.92 -12.82 21.76
CA VAL A 372 -8.48 -13.33 20.50
C VAL A 372 -7.51 -14.30 19.80
N TRP A 373 -6.20 -14.15 19.99
CA TRP A 373 -5.16 -15.01 19.41
C TRP A 373 -4.75 -16.18 20.30
N ALA A 374 -5.13 -16.18 21.59
CA ALA A 374 -4.83 -17.25 22.54
C ALA A 374 -5.17 -18.68 22.06
N PRO A 375 -6.19 -18.93 21.22
CA PRO A 375 -6.43 -20.28 20.71
C PRO A 375 -5.29 -20.88 19.88
N TRP A 376 -4.41 -20.05 19.30
CA TRP A 376 -3.31 -20.48 18.42
C TRP A 376 -1.92 -20.14 18.96
N LEU A 377 -1.83 -19.44 20.09
CA LEU A 377 -0.58 -19.04 20.72
C LEU A 377 -0.52 -19.57 22.16
N PRO A 378 0.61 -20.14 22.60
CA PRO A 378 0.75 -20.57 23.98
C PRO A 378 0.80 -19.36 24.93
N ASP A 379 0.38 -19.55 26.18
CA ASP A 379 0.29 -18.48 27.19
C ASP A 379 1.61 -17.70 27.40
N GLU A 380 2.74 -18.36 27.21
CA GLU A 380 4.09 -17.80 27.33
C GLU A 380 4.45 -16.79 26.22
N VAL A 381 3.73 -16.81 25.09
CA VAL A 381 3.92 -15.89 23.97
C VAL A 381 3.03 -14.65 24.08
N LEU A 382 1.89 -14.75 24.78
CA LEU A 382 0.94 -13.65 24.92
C LEU A 382 1.48 -12.37 25.60
N PRO A 383 2.49 -12.40 26.49
CA PRO A 383 3.12 -11.19 26.99
C PRO A 383 3.76 -10.31 25.90
N ASP A 384 4.39 -10.89 24.87
CA ASP A 384 4.97 -10.14 23.75
C ASP A 384 3.87 -9.45 22.93
N VAL A 385 2.73 -10.15 22.72
CA VAL A 385 1.55 -9.58 22.06
C VAL A 385 1.03 -8.37 22.84
N ARG A 386 0.93 -8.47 24.16
CA ARG A 386 0.50 -7.35 25.03
C ARG A 386 1.52 -6.19 25.06
N GLN A 387 2.80 -6.50 24.89
CA GLN A 387 3.87 -5.50 24.92
C GLN A 387 3.85 -4.61 23.67
N GLY A 388 3.67 -5.18 22.48
CA GLY A 388 3.82 -4.43 21.23
C GLY A 388 3.07 -4.96 20.01
N GLY A 389 2.16 -5.93 20.18
CA GLY A 389 1.42 -6.51 19.06
C GLY A 389 2.27 -7.38 18.12
N TYR A 390 3.42 -7.87 18.60
CA TYR A 390 4.32 -8.78 17.88
C TYR A 390 4.52 -10.07 18.67
N PHE A 391 4.96 -11.15 18.02
CA PHE A 391 5.23 -12.43 18.71
C PHE A 391 6.16 -13.36 17.94
N SER A 392 6.72 -14.34 18.66
CA SER A 392 7.54 -15.43 18.14
C SER A 392 6.95 -16.78 18.55
N TYR A 393 6.64 -17.65 17.59
CA TYR A 393 6.04 -18.96 17.87
C TYR A 393 6.40 -20.00 16.81
N SER A 394 6.70 -21.23 17.22
CA SER A 394 6.97 -22.37 16.31
C SER A 394 5.75 -23.30 16.25
N PRO A 395 4.84 -23.14 15.26
CA PRO A 395 3.63 -23.96 15.17
C PRO A 395 3.93 -25.41 14.79
N VAL A 396 5.07 -25.65 14.14
CA VAL A 396 5.54 -26.98 13.72
C VAL A 396 7.06 -27.07 13.90
N PRO A 397 7.63 -28.27 14.10
CA PRO A 397 9.06 -28.44 14.28
C PRO A 397 9.87 -27.88 13.11
N GLY A 398 10.91 -27.09 13.42
CA GLY A 398 11.84 -26.53 12.42
C GLY A 398 11.36 -25.25 11.74
N LEU A 399 10.11 -24.82 11.95
CA LEU A 399 9.59 -23.54 11.47
C LEU A 399 9.21 -22.64 12.65
N ARG A 400 9.83 -21.47 12.72
CA ARG A 400 9.47 -20.38 13.61
C ARG A 400 8.79 -19.26 12.84
N ILE A 401 7.70 -18.74 13.40
CA ILE A 401 6.94 -17.62 12.86
C ILE A 401 7.22 -16.42 13.72
N LEU A 402 7.66 -15.33 13.09
CA LEU A 402 7.81 -14.04 13.76
C LEU A 402 6.79 -13.08 13.15
N SER A 403 5.80 -12.69 13.94
CA SER A 403 4.82 -11.66 13.59
C SER A 403 5.35 -10.31 14.07
N VAL A 404 5.51 -9.36 13.15
CA VAL A 404 6.10 -8.04 13.40
C VAL A 404 5.03 -6.97 13.22
N ASN A 405 4.87 -6.11 14.23
CA ASN A 405 3.97 -4.97 14.14
C ASN A 405 4.60 -3.86 13.30
N MET A 406 4.21 -3.81 12.02
CA MET A 406 4.76 -2.85 11.06
C MET A 406 4.27 -1.42 11.29
N ASN A 407 3.32 -1.19 12.21
CA ASN A 407 2.87 0.16 12.56
C ASN A 407 3.93 0.99 13.28
N TYR A 408 4.97 0.35 13.82
CA TYR A 408 6.14 1.03 14.36
C TYR A 408 7.12 1.52 13.29
N CYS A 409 6.83 1.27 12.00
CA CYS A 409 7.45 2.00 10.91
C CYS A 409 6.47 2.87 10.12
N ASN A 410 5.16 2.77 10.38
CA ASN A 410 4.14 3.46 9.59
C ASN A 410 4.34 4.98 9.61
N THR A 411 4.58 5.60 8.46
CA THR A 411 4.76 7.06 8.37
C THR A 411 3.49 7.84 8.72
N GLN A 412 2.33 7.18 8.74
CA GLN A 412 1.06 7.76 9.20
C GLN A 412 0.85 7.61 10.72
N ASN A 413 1.71 6.88 11.43
CA ASN A 413 1.65 6.78 12.89
C ASN A 413 2.35 7.99 13.51
N TRP A 414 1.57 9.00 13.90
CA TRP A 414 2.08 10.25 14.48
C TRP A 414 2.84 10.04 15.79
N TRP A 415 2.57 8.97 16.55
CA TRP A 415 3.29 8.68 17.79
C TRP A 415 4.80 8.49 17.60
N LEU A 416 5.24 8.16 16.39
CA LEU A 416 6.65 8.05 16.04
C LEU A 416 7.39 9.40 16.12
N LEU A 417 6.66 10.54 16.11
CA LEU A 417 7.24 11.87 16.36
C LEU A 417 7.70 12.06 17.82
N LEU A 418 7.29 11.19 18.75
CA LEU A 418 7.76 11.20 20.14
C LEU A 418 8.92 10.22 20.37
N GLN A 419 8.85 9.05 19.73
CA GLN A 419 9.87 8.01 19.82
C GLN A 419 9.96 7.25 18.51
N ARG A 420 10.88 7.70 17.65
CA ARG A 420 11.12 7.10 16.33
C ARG A 420 12.11 5.93 16.35
N ASN A 421 13.09 5.99 17.25
CA ASN A 421 14.18 5.01 17.29
C ASN A 421 13.69 3.73 17.97
N ASP A 422 13.69 2.64 17.20
CA ASP A 422 13.23 1.30 17.59
C ASP A 422 12.04 1.29 18.59
N PRO A 423 10.85 1.75 18.18
CA PRO A 423 9.70 1.82 19.05
C PRO A 423 9.36 0.42 19.60
N ALA A 424 9.05 0.35 20.89
CA ALA A 424 8.87 -0.89 21.64
C ALA A 424 10.08 -1.85 21.66
N GLY A 425 11.25 -1.45 21.16
CA GLY A 425 12.43 -2.33 21.05
C GLY A 425 12.23 -3.48 20.06
N GLN A 426 11.29 -3.34 19.11
CA GLN A 426 10.83 -4.42 18.25
C GLN A 426 11.94 -4.94 17.31
N LEU A 427 12.76 -4.08 16.72
CA LEU A 427 13.85 -4.53 15.85
C LEU A 427 14.96 -5.22 16.65
N GLN A 428 15.26 -4.73 17.86
CA GLN A 428 16.19 -5.41 18.75
C GLN A 428 15.65 -6.79 19.17
N TRP A 429 14.38 -6.89 19.55
CA TRP A 429 13.70 -8.16 19.81
C TRP A 429 13.76 -9.08 18.57
N LEU A 430 13.51 -8.55 17.36
CA LEU A 430 13.56 -9.32 16.12
C LEU A 430 14.97 -9.92 15.88
N VAL A 431 16.03 -9.14 16.11
CA VAL A 431 17.42 -9.62 16.03
C VAL A 431 17.66 -10.78 16.99
N GLU A 432 17.17 -10.68 18.23
CA GLU A 432 17.33 -11.71 19.26
C GLU A 432 16.58 -12.99 18.88
N GLN A 433 15.35 -12.87 18.37
CA GLN A 433 14.56 -14.01 17.91
C GLN A 433 15.20 -14.72 16.71
N LEU A 434 15.73 -13.96 15.74
CA LEU A 434 16.42 -14.52 14.57
C LEU A 434 17.75 -15.19 14.94
N ALA A 435 18.52 -14.59 15.86
CA ALA A 435 19.75 -15.20 16.37
C ALA A 435 19.46 -16.50 17.13
N SER A 436 18.39 -16.53 17.93
CA SER A 436 17.93 -17.74 18.62
C SER A 436 17.51 -18.83 17.63
N ALA A 437 16.77 -18.48 16.57
CA ALA A 437 16.38 -19.42 15.52
C ALA A 437 17.60 -19.98 14.75
N GLU A 438 18.56 -19.12 14.41
CA GLU A 438 19.83 -19.51 13.76
C GLU A 438 20.59 -20.53 14.63
N LEU A 439 20.69 -20.29 15.94
CA LEU A 439 21.33 -21.20 16.89
C LEU A 439 20.57 -22.54 17.02
N ALA A 440 19.24 -22.48 17.02
CA ALA A 440 18.36 -23.64 17.08
C ALA A 440 18.29 -24.42 15.75
N LYS A 441 18.88 -23.88 14.67
CA LYS A 441 18.78 -24.39 13.30
C LYS A 441 17.34 -24.46 12.79
N GLU A 442 16.51 -23.52 13.23
CA GLU A 442 15.16 -23.34 12.73
C GLU A 442 15.17 -22.41 11.52
N HIS A 443 14.15 -22.56 10.68
CA HIS A 443 13.85 -21.62 9.60
C HIS A 443 12.72 -20.68 10.02
N VAL A 444 12.74 -19.46 9.47
CA VAL A 444 11.83 -18.39 9.88
C VAL A 444 10.96 -17.93 8.73
N HIS A 445 9.65 -17.85 8.98
CA HIS A 445 8.74 -17.01 8.22
C HIS A 445 8.44 -15.73 8.99
N LEU A 446 8.57 -14.57 8.33
CA LEU A 446 8.18 -13.28 8.88
C LEU A 446 6.78 -12.91 8.38
N LEU A 447 5.89 -12.53 9.31
CA LEU A 447 4.60 -11.94 9.01
C LEU A 447 4.62 -10.47 9.39
N GLY A 448 4.07 -9.62 8.53
CA GLY A 448 3.82 -8.22 8.83
C GLY A 448 2.68 -7.70 7.97
N HIS A 449 2.20 -6.49 8.24
CA HIS A 449 1.17 -5.89 7.41
C HIS A 449 1.76 -4.97 6.33
N ILE A 450 2.31 -3.82 6.73
CA ILE A 450 2.93 -2.85 5.81
C ILE A 450 4.26 -3.42 5.30
N PRO A 451 4.46 -3.62 3.98
CA PRO A 451 5.74 -4.07 3.47
C PRO A 451 6.81 -2.98 3.63
N PRO A 452 8.04 -3.32 4.07
CA PRO A 452 9.14 -2.37 4.18
C PRO A 452 9.56 -1.85 2.79
N GLY A 453 10.33 -0.75 2.75
CA GLY A 453 10.86 -0.19 1.49
C GLY A 453 9.86 0.60 0.63
N GLY A 454 8.58 0.64 1.02
CA GLY A 454 7.56 1.52 0.44
C GLY A 454 7.51 2.90 1.10
N GLY A 455 6.68 3.81 0.56
CA GLY A 455 6.50 5.17 1.12
C GLY A 455 5.74 5.21 2.46
N SER A 456 5.13 4.10 2.87
CA SER A 456 4.38 3.98 4.12
C SER A 456 5.25 3.58 5.31
N CYS A 457 6.56 3.38 5.15
CA CYS A 457 7.46 2.90 6.21
C CYS A 457 8.65 3.86 6.37
N ASP A 458 9.00 4.25 7.61
CA ASP A 458 10.12 5.15 7.91
C ASP A 458 11.43 4.60 7.29
N HIS A 459 12.18 5.50 6.66
CA HIS A 459 13.38 5.12 5.94
C HIS A 459 14.44 4.47 6.84
N SER A 460 14.64 4.97 8.07
CA SER A 460 15.66 4.39 8.98
C SER A 460 15.20 3.06 9.54
N TRP A 461 13.92 2.91 9.89
CA TRP A 461 13.35 1.64 10.28
C TRP A 461 13.50 0.61 9.15
N SER A 462 13.07 0.96 7.93
CA SER A 462 13.18 0.09 6.75
C SER A 462 14.63 -0.25 6.42
N HIS A 463 15.56 0.68 6.61
CA HIS A 463 16.98 0.42 6.42
C HIS A 463 17.51 -0.61 7.42
N ASN A 464 17.22 -0.44 8.72
CA ASN A 464 17.60 -1.39 9.75
C ASN A 464 16.98 -2.78 9.49
N PHE A 465 15.70 -2.84 9.13
CA PHE A 465 15.05 -4.09 8.76
C PHE A 465 15.78 -4.79 7.60
N ASN A 466 16.19 -4.05 6.56
CA ASN A 466 16.97 -4.62 5.46
C ASN A 466 18.34 -5.15 5.92
N LEU A 467 19.02 -4.45 6.84
CA LEU A 467 20.29 -4.94 7.41
C LEU A 467 20.08 -6.25 8.20
N ILE A 468 19.00 -6.34 8.98
CA ILE A 468 18.63 -7.55 9.74
C ILE A 468 18.37 -8.71 8.77
N VAL A 469 17.52 -8.50 7.75
CA VAL A 469 17.20 -9.54 6.77
C VAL A 469 18.46 -10.01 6.05
N ALA A 470 19.33 -9.08 5.65
CA ALA A 470 20.59 -9.45 5.01
C ALA A 470 21.53 -10.22 5.95
N ARG A 471 21.55 -9.93 7.26
CA ARG A 471 22.33 -10.69 8.24
C ARG A 471 21.79 -12.12 8.41
N PHE A 472 20.47 -12.29 8.43
CA PHE A 472 19.81 -13.57 8.71
C PHE A 472 19.25 -14.25 7.46
N GLU A 473 19.82 -13.96 6.28
CA GLU A 473 19.30 -14.45 4.99
C GLU A 473 19.23 -15.98 4.86
N SER A 474 20.02 -16.72 5.64
CA SER A 474 19.98 -18.19 5.65
C SER A 474 18.97 -18.78 6.65
N THR A 475 18.46 -17.94 7.55
CA THR A 475 17.47 -18.31 8.56
C THR A 475 16.07 -17.94 8.09
N ILE A 476 15.92 -16.75 7.49
CA ILE A 476 14.64 -16.27 6.94
C ILE A 476 14.38 -16.95 5.58
N ARG A 477 13.26 -17.66 5.47
CA ARG A 477 12.88 -18.46 4.28
C ARG A 477 11.61 -17.96 3.58
N GLY A 478 10.88 -17.05 4.21
CA GLY A 478 9.74 -16.37 3.60
C GLY A 478 9.35 -15.12 4.39
N MET A 479 8.84 -14.10 3.71
CA MET A 479 8.26 -12.92 4.34
C MET A 479 6.93 -12.59 3.67
N PHE A 480 5.89 -12.37 4.47
CA PHE A 480 4.50 -12.28 4.02
C PHE A 480 3.86 -10.99 4.56
N PHE A 481 3.39 -10.15 3.65
CA PHE A 481 2.85 -8.81 3.91
C PHE A 481 1.48 -8.59 3.26
N GLY A 482 0.85 -7.44 3.51
CA GLY A 482 -0.45 -7.00 2.97
C GLY A 482 -0.43 -5.55 2.53
N HIS A 483 -1.43 -4.78 2.98
CA HIS A 483 -1.55 -3.31 2.97
C HIS A 483 -1.78 -2.66 1.61
N ASN A 484 -1.05 -3.11 0.59
CA ASN A 484 -1.13 -2.51 -0.74
C ASN A 484 -2.39 -2.93 -1.51
N HIS A 485 -3.16 -3.89 -0.99
CA HIS A 485 -4.34 -4.55 -1.58
C HIS A 485 -4.12 -5.29 -2.91
N GLY A 486 -3.03 -4.99 -3.62
CA GLY A 486 -2.65 -5.60 -4.88
C GLY A 486 -1.68 -6.77 -4.73
N ASP A 487 -1.74 -7.70 -5.68
CA ASP A 487 -0.81 -8.84 -5.75
C ASP A 487 0.60 -8.37 -6.15
N SER A 488 1.54 -8.38 -5.21
CA SER A 488 2.90 -7.92 -5.49
C SER A 488 3.94 -8.63 -4.65
N TRP A 489 5.20 -8.44 -5.01
CA TRP A 489 6.35 -8.93 -4.27
C TRP A 489 7.52 -7.97 -4.45
N GLN A 490 8.45 -8.01 -3.50
CA GLN A 490 9.65 -7.17 -3.46
C GLN A 490 10.88 -8.03 -3.23
N ILE A 491 11.99 -7.64 -3.86
CA ILE A 491 13.28 -8.30 -3.70
C ILE A 491 14.15 -7.42 -2.82
N LEU A 492 14.69 -8.00 -1.75
CA LEU A 492 15.67 -7.36 -0.89
C LEU A 492 17.07 -7.76 -1.38
N TYR A 493 18.01 -6.82 -1.31
CA TYR A 493 19.38 -6.99 -1.77
C TYR A 493 20.35 -6.86 -0.60
N ASP A 494 21.53 -7.44 -0.78
CA ASP A 494 22.64 -7.25 0.15
C ASP A 494 23.00 -5.76 0.23
N PRO A 495 23.04 -5.15 1.44
CA PRO A 495 23.38 -3.74 1.61
C PRO A 495 24.85 -3.42 1.23
N ASP A 496 25.75 -4.40 1.29
CA ASP A 496 27.14 -4.25 0.85
C ASP A 496 27.29 -4.52 -0.66
N ASP A 497 26.36 -5.28 -1.24
CA ASP A 497 26.31 -5.63 -2.66
C ASP A 497 24.89 -5.56 -3.24
N TYR A 498 24.46 -4.35 -3.59
CA TYR A 498 23.14 -4.06 -4.19
C TYR A 498 22.88 -4.72 -5.56
N VAL A 499 23.62 -5.76 -5.96
CA VAL A 499 23.26 -6.63 -7.08
C VAL A 499 22.94 -8.07 -6.67
N ARG A 500 23.21 -8.46 -5.42
CA ARG A 500 22.96 -9.81 -4.91
C ARG A 500 21.60 -9.85 -4.20
N PRO A 501 20.57 -10.49 -4.78
CA PRO A 501 19.28 -10.62 -4.11
C PRO A 501 19.41 -11.62 -2.95
N VAL A 502 18.84 -11.28 -1.78
CA VAL A 502 19.00 -12.05 -0.53
C VAL A 502 17.70 -12.63 -0.01
N ALA A 503 16.56 -11.97 -0.26
CA ALA A 503 15.26 -12.40 0.22
C ALA A 503 14.13 -11.86 -0.66
N VAL A 504 12.95 -12.44 -0.51
CA VAL A 504 11.71 -12.00 -1.18
C VAL A 504 10.64 -11.73 -0.12
N ALA A 505 9.99 -10.58 -0.23
CA ALA A 505 8.77 -10.23 0.50
C ALA A 505 7.57 -10.39 -0.43
N PHE A 506 6.61 -11.23 -0.08
CA PHE A 506 5.39 -11.44 -0.83
C PHE A 506 4.23 -10.67 -0.19
N SER A 507 3.54 -9.81 -0.95
CA SER A 507 2.37 -9.08 -0.47
C SER A 507 1.08 -9.74 -0.97
N GLY A 508 0.24 -10.22 -0.03
CA GLY A 508 -1.14 -10.69 -0.18
C GLY A 508 -1.99 -9.80 -1.09
N PRO A 509 -2.88 -10.35 -1.95
CA PRO A 509 -3.94 -9.52 -2.50
C PRO A 509 -5.02 -9.34 -1.44
N ALA A 510 -5.79 -8.26 -1.53
CA ALA A 510 -6.85 -8.00 -0.57
C ALA A 510 -8.04 -8.97 -0.68
N GLY A 511 -8.60 -9.33 0.47
CA GLY A 511 -9.93 -9.93 0.55
C GLY A 511 -11.04 -8.92 0.25
N THR A 512 -10.83 -7.64 0.55
CA THR A 512 -11.77 -6.55 0.22
C THR A 512 -11.72 -6.15 -1.26
N SER A 513 -12.75 -5.42 -1.70
CA SER A 513 -12.71 -4.68 -2.95
C SER A 513 -11.84 -3.42 -2.86
N GLY A 514 -11.77 -2.78 -1.69
CA GLY A 514 -10.88 -1.66 -1.42
C GLY A 514 -10.87 -0.63 -2.56
N SER A 515 -12.05 -0.26 -3.05
CA SER A 515 -12.29 0.51 -4.30
C SER A 515 -12.34 -0.25 -5.62
N THR A 516 -11.30 -1.00 -6.00
CA THR A 516 -11.14 -1.44 -7.41
C THR A 516 -10.66 -2.87 -7.60
N HIS A 517 -10.50 -3.62 -6.51
CA HIS A 517 -9.96 -4.97 -6.51
C HIS A 517 -11.09 -5.98 -6.46
N ASN A 518 -10.89 -7.12 -7.10
CA ASN A 518 -11.74 -8.27 -6.86
C ASN A 518 -11.26 -8.96 -5.57
N PRO A 519 -12.18 -9.33 -4.66
CA PRO A 519 -11.87 -10.13 -3.49
C PRO A 519 -11.04 -11.35 -3.86
N SER A 520 -9.90 -11.49 -3.19
CA SER A 520 -8.88 -12.46 -3.53
C SER A 520 -8.25 -13.06 -2.26
N PHE A 521 -7.64 -14.23 -2.42
CA PHE A 521 -6.75 -14.82 -1.42
C PHE A 521 -5.60 -15.55 -2.13
N ARG A 522 -4.55 -15.88 -1.38
CA ARG A 522 -3.39 -16.59 -1.93
C ARG A 522 -3.08 -17.85 -1.16
N VAL A 523 -2.60 -18.88 -1.85
CA VAL A 523 -2.02 -20.09 -1.26
C VAL A 523 -0.57 -20.20 -1.71
N TYR A 524 0.33 -20.47 -0.75
CA TYR A 524 1.73 -20.78 -1.02
C TYR A 524 1.97 -22.26 -0.89
N MET A 525 2.74 -22.80 -1.82
CA MET A 525 3.30 -24.15 -1.73
C MET A 525 4.71 -24.01 -1.16
N VAL A 526 4.94 -24.61 0.00
CA VAL A 526 6.18 -24.48 0.76
C VAL A 526 6.82 -25.83 0.95
N ASP A 527 8.14 -25.89 0.87
CA ASP A 527 8.91 -27.08 1.20
C ASP A 527 8.80 -27.37 2.70
N GLY A 528 8.11 -28.45 3.08
CA GLY A 528 7.76 -28.69 4.47
C GLY A 528 7.26 -30.11 4.75
N GLY A 529 7.11 -30.46 6.02
CA GLY A 529 6.59 -31.76 6.45
C GLY A 529 7.62 -32.90 6.50
N HIS A 530 8.92 -32.58 6.44
CA HIS A 530 10.02 -33.52 6.66
C HIS A 530 11.15 -32.91 7.49
N SER A 531 12.06 -33.73 8.01
CA SER A 531 13.11 -33.29 8.96
C SER A 531 14.12 -32.30 8.36
N GLU A 532 14.36 -32.40 7.05
CA GLU A 532 15.29 -31.53 6.31
C GLU A 532 14.56 -30.40 5.55
N ALA A 533 13.35 -30.03 5.97
CA ALA A 533 12.55 -29.02 5.28
C ALA A 533 13.27 -27.67 5.22
N THR A 534 13.39 -27.11 4.03
CA THR A 534 14.00 -25.79 3.82
C THR A 534 13.04 -24.66 4.15
N TRP A 535 11.73 -24.93 4.22
CA TRP A 535 10.65 -23.95 4.41
C TRP A 535 10.67 -22.81 3.38
N THR A 536 11.29 -23.02 2.22
CA THR A 536 11.26 -22.02 1.13
C THR A 536 9.93 -22.06 0.39
N VAL A 537 9.51 -20.93 -0.14
CA VAL A 537 8.34 -20.85 -1.03
C VAL A 537 8.69 -21.47 -2.39
N LEU A 538 8.05 -22.59 -2.71
CA LEU A 538 8.22 -23.29 -3.98
C LEU A 538 7.49 -22.56 -5.10
N ASP A 539 6.21 -22.26 -4.86
CA ASP A 539 5.32 -21.62 -5.83
C ASP A 539 4.11 -20.98 -5.11
N MET A 540 3.29 -20.22 -5.83
CA MET A 540 2.10 -19.57 -5.26
C MET A 540 0.93 -19.52 -6.25
N GLU A 541 -0.28 -19.69 -5.70
CA GLU A 541 -1.57 -19.67 -6.38
C GLU A 541 -2.43 -18.53 -5.83
N THR A 542 -2.86 -17.60 -6.69
CA THR A 542 -3.83 -16.56 -6.30
C THR A 542 -5.21 -16.91 -6.86
N TYR A 543 -6.24 -16.82 -6.03
CA TYR A 543 -7.64 -17.03 -6.38
C TYR A 543 -8.41 -15.73 -6.25
N ASN A 544 -9.34 -15.47 -7.16
CA ASN A 544 -10.19 -14.29 -7.06
C ASN A 544 -11.63 -14.51 -7.53
N MET A 545 -12.54 -13.75 -6.96
CA MET A 545 -13.95 -13.70 -7.37
C MET A 545 -14.17 -12.60 -8.40
N ASN A 546 -14.72 -12.92 -9.57
CA ASN A 546 -15.22 -11.86 -10.46
C ASN A 546 -16.51 -11.25 -9.90
N MET A 547 -16.36 -10.15 -9.17
CA MET A 547 -17.48 -9.50 -8.47
C MET A 547 -18.56 -9.01 -9.43
N THR A 548 -18.17 -8.47 -10.58
CA THR A 548 -19.13 -8.04 -11.61
C THR A 548 -19.99 -9.20 -12.08
N LEU A 549 -19.39 -10.35 -12.39
CA LEU A 549 -20.14 -11.55 -12.79
C LEU A 549 -20.99 -12.12 -11.65
N ALA A 550 -20.45 -12.15 -10.42
CA ALA A 550 -21.17 -12.64 -9.25
C ALA A 550 -22.44 -11.81 -8.99
N ASN A 551 -22.35 -10.48 -9.08
CA ASN A 551 -23.49 -9.58 -8.92
C ASN A 551 -24.52 -9.72 -10.06
N LEU A 552 -24.07 -9.95 -11.31
CA LEU A 552 -24.96 -10.14 -12.46
C LEU A 552 -25.71 -11.48 -12.43
N GLN A 553 -25.05 -12.56 -11.98
CA GLN A 553 -25.63 -13.90 -11.96
C GLN A 553 -26.53 -14.12 -10.74
N GLY A 554 -26.33 -13.37 -9.66
CA GLY A 554 -27.12 -13.46 -8.42
C GLY A 554 -26.94 -14.75 -7.62
N GLY A 555 -26.11 -15.68 -8.11
CA GLY A 555 -25.74 -16.93 -7.44
C GLY A 555 -24.61 -16.75 -6.44
N ARG A 556 -24.22 -17.87 -5.81
CA ARG A 556 -23.00 -17.96 -5.01
C ARG A 556 -21.77 -17.73 -5.91
N PRO A 557 -20.80 -16.89 -5.52
CA PRO A 557 -19.62 -16.65 -6.33
C PRO A 557 -18.72 -17.88 -6.43
N GLU A 558 -17.91 -17.90 -7.50
CA GLU A 558 -16.80 -18.84 -7.64
C GLU A 558 -15.49 -18.05 -7.56
N TYR A 559 -14.52 -18.58 -6.81
CA TYR A 559 -13.17 -18.06 -6.71
C TYR A 559 -12.27 -18.89 -7.62
N ALA A 560 -12.09 -18.41 -8.86
CA ALA A 560 -11.29 -19.14 -9.84
C ALA A 560 -9.79 -18.94 -9.59
N LEU A 561 -8.99 -19.96 -9.89
CA LEU A 561 -7.54 -19.84 -9.93
C LEU A 561 -7.18 -18.75 -10.96
N ARG A 562 -6.61 -17.66 -10.48
CA ARG A 562 -6.26 -16.53 -11.31
C ARG A 562 -4.94 -16.77 -12.03
N TYR A 563 -3.94 -17.26 -11.30
CA TYR A 563 -2.65 -17.64 -11.85
C TYR A 563 -1.87 -18.51 -10.84
N GLN A 564 -0.95 -19.30 -11.37
CA GLN A 564 0.12 -19.97 -10.64
C GLN A 564 1.45 -19.36 -11.09
N ALA A 565 2.30 -18.94 -10.15
CA ALA A 565 3.40 -18.02 -10.45
C ALA A 565 4.47 -18.61 -11.37
N GLN A 566 4.95 -19.83 -11.10
CA GLN A 566 5.96 -20.47 -11.96
C GLN A 566 5.48 -20.61 -13.42
N GLU A 567 4.29 -21.18 -13.61
CA GLU A 567 3.70 -21.37 -14.94
C GLU A 567 3.49 -20.02 -15.66
N SER A 568 2.90 -19.05 -14.95
CA SER A 568 2.48 -17.79 -15.57
C SER A 568 3.66 -16.89 -15.92
N TYR A 569 4.70 -16.88 -15.09
CA TYR A 569 5.90 -16.07 -15.35
C TYR A 569 6.97 -16.83 -16.14
N GLY A 570 6.78 -18.13 -16.40
CA GLY A 570 7.76 -18.96 -17.09
C GLY A 570 9.06 -19.11 -16.30
N VAL A 571 8.98 -19.13 -14.97
CA VAL A 571 10.12 -19.30 -14.05
C VAL A 571 10.08 -20.67 -13.40
N THR A 572 11.24 -21.23 -13.05
CA THR A 572 11.35 -22.57 -12.45
C THR A 572 11.34 -22.56 -10.92
N SER A 573 11.39 -21.38 -10.31
CA SER A 573 11.35 -21.19 -8.85
C SER A 573 11.03 -19.74 -8.51
N LEU A 574 10.65 -19.48 -7.26
CA LEU A 574 10.39 -18.13 -6.74
C LEU A 574 11.52 -17.58 -5.86
N THR A 575 12.74 -18.08 -6.06
CA THR A 575 13.93 -17.64 -5.31
C THR A 575 14.26 -16.17 -5.59
N PRO A 576 14.99 -15.49 -4.68
CA PRO A 576 15.40 -14.10 -4.90
C PRO A 576 16.11 -13.88 -6.25
N ALA A 577 16.95 -14.83 -6.67
CA ALA A 577 17.68 -14.77 -7.95
C ALA A 577 16.78 -15.00 -9.18
N SER A 578 15.81 -15.92 -9.06
CA SER A 578 14.84 -16.20 -10.12
C SER A 578 13.94 -14.98 -10.36
N LEU A 579 13.41 -14.40 -9.28
CA LEU A 579 12.57 -13.20 -9.37
C LEU A 579 13.36 -11.96 -9.81
N ASP A 580 14.64 -11.80 -9.42
CA ASP A 580 15.50 -10.72 -9.95
C ASP A 580 15.63 -10.81 -11.48
N SER A 581 15.86 -12.03 -11.97
CA SER A 581 15.94 -12.31 -13.40
C SER A 581 14.61 -12.01 -14.12
N LEU A 582 13.47 -12.34 -13.48
CA LEU A 582 12.14 -12.01 -13.97
C LEU A 582 11.91 -10.49 -14.06
N VAL A 583 12.30 -9.70 -13.06
CA VAL A 583 12.22 -8.22 -13.13
C VAL A 583 13.02 -7.69 -14.31
N VAL A 584 14.24 -8.18 -14.52
CA VAL A 584 15.08 -7.77 -15.64
C VAL A 584 14.45 -8.15 -16.98
N ALA A 585 13.85 -9.34 -17.09
CA ALA A 585 13.14 -9.76 -18.29
C ALA A 585 11.90 -8.89 -18.59
N MET A 586 11.09 -8.58 -17.56
CA MET A 586 9.93 -7.70 -17.69
C MET A 586 10.29 -6.27 -18.16
N ALA A 587 11.51 -5.81 -17.89
CA ALA A 587 11.96 -4.49 -18.35
C ALA A 587 12.10 -4.38 -19.87
N THR A 588 12.19 -5.51 -20.58
CA THR A 588 12.34 -5.55 -22.05
C THR A 588 11.23 -6.35 -22.75
N ASP A 589 10.50 -7.20 -22.03
CA ASP A 589 9.33 -7.94 -22.53
C ASP A 589 8.02 -7.33 -22.00
N ALA A 590 7.35 -6.57 -22.86
CA ALA A 590 6.09 -5.92 -22.54
C ALA A 590 4.94 -6.90 -22.27
N GLU A 591 4.92 -8.08 -22.89
CA GLU A 591 3.85 -9.05 -22.65
C GLU A 591 4.06 -9.75 -21.31
N LEU A 592 5.28 -10.10 -20.96
CA LEU A 592 5.60 -10.64 -19.63
C LEU A 592 5.26 -9.61 -18.53
N PHE A 593 5.59 -8.33 -18.74
CA PHE A 593 5.17 -7.27 -17.83
C PHE A 593 3.65 -7.13 -17.73
N ARG A 594 2.91 -7.29 -18.85
CA ARG A 594 1.43 -7.33 -18.81
C ARG A 594 0.91 -8.54 -18.05
N VAL A 595 1.55 -9.70 -18.14
CA VAL A 595 1.18 -10.89 -17.36
C VAL A 595 1.30 -10.58 -15.87
N PHE A 596 2.38 -9.95 -15.42
CA PHE A 596 2.55 -9.48 -14.03
C PHE A 596 1.52 -8.41 -13.62
N LEU A 597 1.22 -7.45 -14.49
CA LEU A 597 0.30 -6.36 -14.14
C LEU A 597 -1.16 -6.80 -13.96
N ARG A 598 -1.61 -7.88 -14.61
CA ARG A 598 -3.03 -8.27 -14.53
C ARG A 598 -3.40 -8.78 -13.13
N PRO A 599 -2.66 -9.70 -12.48
CA PRO A 599 -2.88 -10.05 -11.08
C PRO A 599 -2.63 -8.89 -10.13
N ALA A 600 -1.59 -8.08 -10.38
CA ALA A 600 -1.22 -6.98 -9.47
C ALA A 600 -2.31 -5.92 -9.27
N ARG A 601 -3.21 -5.77 -10.25
CA ARG A 601 -4.35 -4.84 -10.14
C ARG A 601 -5.63 -5.48 -9.61
N SER A 602 -5.62 -6.80 -9.37
CA SER A 602 -6.76 -7.66 -9.04
C SER A 602 -8.06 -7.30 -9.79
N SER A 603 -7.96 -6.74 -11.00
CA SER A 603 -9.08 -6.20 -11.78
C SER A 603 -9.23 -6.97 -13.07
N PHE A 604 -10.46 -7.30 -13.42
CA PHE A 604 -10.78 -7.76 -14.76
C PHE A 604 -10.75 -6.54 -15.69
N PRO A 605 -10.19 -6.64 -16.90
CA PRO A 605 -10.59 -5.71 -17.96
C PRO A 605 -12.12 -5.84 -18.09
N ASN A 606 -12.83 -4.71 -18.09
CA ASN A 606 -14.28 -4.69 -18.31
C ASN A 606 -14.62 -5.63 -19.49
N PRO A 607 -15.62 -6.52 -19.35
CA PRO A 607 -16.10 -7.23 -20.52
C PRO A 607 -16.51 -6.20 -21.58
N PRO A 608 -16.19 -6.42 -22.87
CA PRO A 608 -16.64 -5.52 -23.92
C PRO A 608 -18.17 -5.41 -23.86
N PRO A 609 -18.75 -4.26 -24.21
CA PRO A 609 -20.20 -4.07 -24.24
C PRO A 609 -20.79 -4.85 -25.42
N ASN A 610 -20.92 -6.17 -25.29
CA ASN A 610 -21.87 -7.07 -25.96
C ASN A 610 -21.53 -8.54 -25.67
N PRO A 611 -22.34 -9.26 -24.87
CA PRO A 611 -22.21 -10.70 -24.67
C PRO A 611 -23.00 -11.44 -25.76
N SER A 612 -22.55 -11.35 -27.01
CA SER A 612 -23.16 -12.11 -28.10
C SER A 612 -22.11 -12.59 -29.11
N ALA A 613 -21.05 -13.24 -28.63
CA ALA A 613 -20.26 -14.21 -29.39
C ALA A 613 -19.13 -14.78 -28.51
N SER A 614 -19.38 -15.93 -27.87
CA SER A 614 -18.39 -17.01 -27.59
C SER A 614 -18.75 -17.94 -26.41
N LEU A 615 -20.04 -18.13 -26.12
CA LEU A 615 -20.48 -19.27 -25.30
C LEU A 615 -20.48 -20.54 -26.15
N HIS A 616 -19.30 -21.11 -26.46
CA HIS A 616 -19.12 -22.52 -26.86
C HIS A 616 -17.63 -22.88 -26.95
N ARG A 617 -17.02 -23.13 -25.78
CA ARG A 617 -16.07 -24.23 -25.54
C ARG A 617 -15.42 -24.06 -24.16
N GLN A 618 -15.91 -24.82 -23.19
CA GLN A 618 -15.15 -25.48 -22.13
C GLN A 618 -16.16 -26.09 -21.16
N ASN A 619 -16.72 -27.24 -21.55
CA ASN A 619 -17.40 -28.17 -20.64
C ASN A 619 -16.78 -29.55 -20.87
N GLY A 620 -16.31 -30.16 -19.79
CA GLY A 620 -15.60 -31.45 -19.74
C GLY A 620 -14.10 -31.22 -19.60
N ILE A 621 -13.39 -31.71 -18.59
CA ILE A 621 -13.47 -33.05 -18.00
C ILE A 621 -12.94 -32.96 -16.55
N PHE A 622 -13.77 -33.30 -15.55
CA PHE A 622 -13.31 -33.81 -14.26
C PHE A 622 -13.94 -35.20 -14.06
N ARG A 623 -13.14 -36.25 -14.17
CA ARG A 623 -13.46 -37.57 -13.63
C ARG A 623 -12.26 -38.06 -12.82
N ARG A 624 -12.54 -38.40 -11.56
CA ARG A 624 -11.65 -39.01 -10.57
C ARG A 624 -10.97 -40.29 -11.12
N PRO A 625 -9.72 -40.62 -10.74
CA PRO A 625 -9.14 -41.92 -11.03
C PRO A 625 -9.41 -42.91 -9.89
N THR A 626 -10.01 -44.05 -10.23
CA THR A 626 -9.95 -45.28 -9.42
C THR A 626 -8.92 -46.24 -10.04
N LYS A 627 -8.07 -46.84 -9.19
CA LYS A 627 -7.04 -47.84 -9.51
C LYS A 627 -7.62 -49.10 -10.18
N SER A 628 -6.98 -49.60 -11.25
CA SER A 628 -6.53 -51.02 -11.38
C SER A 628 -5.86 -51.35 -12.74
N LEU A 629 -4.63 -51.88 -12.66
CA LEU A 629 -4.01 -53.03 -13.35
C LEU A 629 -4.01 -53.21 -14.90
N ASN A 630 -2.78 -53.25 -15.43
CA ASN A 630 -2.17 -54.09 -16.50
C ASN A 630 -2.99 -54.50 -17.76
N THR A 631 -2.47 -54.18 -18.96
CA THR A 631 -1.73 -55.12 -19.85
C THR A 631 -1.23 -54.46 -21.15
N THR A 632 0.01 -54.83 -21.51
CA THR A 632 0.76 -54.83 -22.79
C THR A 632 0.07 -54.51 -24.14
N SER A 633 0.67 -53.63 -24.96
CA SER A 633 1.37 -53.92 -26.26
C SER A 633 1.44 -52.70 -27.23
N SER A 634 2.66 -52.34 -27.66
CA SER A 634 3.04 -51.41 -28.75
C SER A 634 2.78 -51.98 -30.17
N PRO A 635 3.16 -51.34 -31.31
CA PRO A 635 3.26 -49.91 -31.70
C PRO A 635 2.64 -49.62 -33.11
N MET A 636 2.47 -48.35 -33.53
CA MET A 636 2.80 -47.93 -34.91
C MET A 636 2.84 -46.40 -35.11
N GLN A 637 3.72 -46.00 -36.03
CA GLN A 637 4.15 -44.66 -36.44
C GLN A 637 3.13 -43.94 -37.36
N SER A 638 3.12 -42.60 -37.36
CA SER A 638 3.36 -41.80 -38.58
C SER A 638 3.40 -40.29 -38.30
N LEU A 639 4.38 -39.62 -38.93
CA LEU A 639 4.56 -38.18 -39.07
C LEU A 639 3.37 -37.49 -39.77
N HIS A 640 3.02 -36.24 -39.41
CA HIS A 640 3.39 -35.04 -40.18
C HIS A 640 2.67 -33.74 -39.74
N GLN A 641 3.47 -32.66 -39.74
CA GLN A 641 3.17 -31.28 -40.17
C GLN A 641 2.42 -30.31 -39.23
N ARG A 642 3.22 -29.35 -38.73
CA ARG A 642 2.82 -28.04 -38.19
C ARG A 642 2.51 -27.08 -39.34
N PRO A 643 1.56 -26.13 -39.19
CA PRO A 643 1.56 -24.88 -39.94
C PRO A 643 2.04 -23.71 -39.09
N CYS A 644 2.91 -22.88 -39.67
CA CYS A 644 3.31 -21.55 -39.18
C CYS A 644 2.19 -20.50 -39.40
N PRO A 645 2.22 -19.35 -38.67
CA PRO A 645 1.11 -18.39 -38.59
C PRO A 645 1.06 -17.38 -39.76
N PRO A 646 -0.08 -16.70 -40.00
CA PRO A 646 -0.19 -15.65 -41.01
C PRO A 646 0.41 -14.30 -40.55
N PRO A 647 0.74 -13.39 -41.49
CA PRO A 647 1.55 -12.20 -41.22
C PRO A 647 0.77 -11.02 -40.62
N LEU A 648 1.51 -10.19 -39.87
CA LEU A 648 1.10 -8.93 -39.25
C LEU A 648 0.43 -7.95 -40.23
N GLN A 649 -0.69 -7.36 -39.81
CA GLN A 649 -1.15 -6.05 -40.29
C GLN A 649 -0.91 -5.00 -39.20
N ALA A 650 -0.11 -4.00 -39.54
CA ALA A 650 0.17 -2.82 -38.73
C ALA A 650 -1.04 -1.88 -38.69
N GLN A 651 -1.40 -1.39 -37.49
CA GLN A 651 -2.32 -0.28 -37.28
C GLN A 651 -1.51 0.93 -36.72
N PRO A 652 -1.89 2.18 -37.06
CA PRO A 652 -1.01 3.33 -36.94
C PRO A 652 -0.89 3.85 -35.50
N GLN A 653 0.32 4.26 -35.12
CA GLN A 653 0.63 4.91 -33.85
C GLN A 653 0.08 6.34 -33.80
N VAL A 654 -0.63 6.65 -32.71
CA VAL A 654 -0.97 8.03 -32.29
C VAL A 654 0.00 8.39 -31.15
N PRO A 655 0.78 9.49 -31.23
CA PRO A 655 1.68 9.90 -30.15
C PRO A 655 0.91 10.73 -29.12
N GLY A 656 0.94 10.33 -27.85
CA GLY A 656 0.34 11.11 -26.76
C GLY A 656 0.62 10.56 -25.37
N VAL A 657 1.44 11.31 -24.62
CA VAL A 657 1.65 11.39 -23.16
C VAL A 657 1.77 10.06 -22.36
N PRO A 658 2.92 9.79 -21.71
CA PRO A 658 3.09 8.57 -20.92
C PRO A 658 2.21 8.60 -19.65
N PRO A 659 1.56 7.48 -19.29
CA PRO A 659 0.77 7.39 -18.06
C PRO A 659 1.66 7.36 -16.80
N PRO A 660 1.07 7.54 -15.60
CA PRO A 660 1.78 7.64 -14.32
C PRO A 660 2.67 6.44 -13.95
N SER A 661 2.57 5.33 -14.68
CA SER A 661 3.48 4.17 -14.60
C SER A 661 4.91 4.47 -15.07
N ALA A 662 5.16 5.63 -15.69
CA ALA A 662 6.51 6.02 -16.10
C ALA A 662 7.47 6.23 -14.92
N TYR A 663 6.99 6.53 -13.70
CA TYR A 663 7.86 6.76 -12.54
C TYR A 663 8.46 5.44 -12.00
N TYR A 664 7.62 4.41 -11.84
CA TYR A 664 8.08 3.06 -11.49
C TYR A 664 8.89 2.44 -12.63
N LEU A 665 8.43 2.60 -13.88
CA LEU A 665 9.13 2.10 -15.05
C LEU A 665 10.49 2.78 -15.24
N GLN A 666 10.63 4.09 -14.98
CA GLN A 666 11.92 4.79 -15.07
C GLN A 666 12.89 4.34 -13.99
N HIS A 667 12.47 4.13 -12.74
CA HIS A 667 13.36 3.61 -11.70
C HIS A 667 13.76 2.16 -11.96
N THR A 668 12.82 1.28 -12.33
CA THR A 668 13.11 -0.13 -12.65
C THR A 668 13.96 -0.26 -13.92
N ILE A 669 13.68 0.53 -14.97
CA ILE A 669 14.50 0.55 -16.20
C ILE A 669 15.86 1.22 -15.94
N ALA A 670 15.95 2.28 -15.12
CA ALA A 670 17.22 2.92 -14.79
C ALA A 670 18.12 1.97 -13.97
N HIS A 671 17.56 1.27 -12.98
CA HIS A 671 18.30 0.24 -12.24
C HIS A 671 18.69 -0.93 -13.15
N ALA A 672 17.78 -1.44 -13.98
CA ALA A 672 18.06 -2.53 -14.91
C ALA A 672 19.13 -2.14 -15.96
N ARG A 673 19.09 -0.91 -16.49
CA ARG A 673 20.10 -0.37 -17.43
C ARG A 673 21.45 -0.12 -16.77
N MET A 674 21.47 0.46 -15.55
CA MET A 674 22.72 0.61 -14.78
C MET A 674 23.35 -0.76 -14.46
N ARG A 675 22.53 -1.78 -14.21
CA ARG A 675 23.00 -3.15 -13.97
C ARG A 675 23.47 -3.87 -15.22
N GLN A 676 22.75 -3.74 -16.34
CA GLN A 676 23.22 -4.27 -17.62
C GLN A 676 24.59 -3.66 -17.96
N HIS A 677 24.77 -2.36 -17.68
CA HIS A 677 26.06 -1.70 -17.88
C HIS A 677 27.17 -2.19 -16.93
N ARG A 678 26.86 -2.46 -15.65
CA ARG A 678 27.81 -3.07 -14.69
C ARG A 678 28.16 -4.52 -15.03
N ARG A 679 27.20 -5.33 -15.51
CA ARG A 679 27.45 -6.72 -15.94
C ARG A 679 28.28 -6.81 -17.22
N THR A 680 28.09 -5.90 -18.18
CA THR A 680 28.85 -5.92 -19.44
C THR A 680 30.28 -5.37 -19.31
N ASN A 681 30.54 -4.50 -18.32
CA ASN A 681 31.84 -3.87 -18.10
C ASN A 681 32.65 -4.50 -16.95
N GLY A 682 32.22 -5.64 -16.42
CA GLY A 682 32.89 -6.37 -15.35
C GLY A 682 34.17 -7.06 -15.83
N GLY A 683 35.22 -6.27 -16.09
CA GLY A 683 36.46 -6.74 -16.68
C GLY A 683 37.71 -5.89 -16.40
N THR A 684 37.74 -5.05 -15.37
CA THR A 684 38.99 -4.51 -14.81
C THR A 684 38.80 -4.15 -13.33
N LYS A 685 39.42 -4.92 -12.43
CA LYS A 685 39.69 -4.47 -11.07
C LYS A 685 40.78 -3.41 -11.16
N ASP A 686 40.42 -2.13 -11.05
CA ASP A 686 41.39 -1.08 -10.77
C ASP A 686 41.12 -0.48 -9.38
N LYS A 687 41.91 -0.93 -8.40
CA LYS A 687 41.93 -0.41 -7.04
C LYS A 687 42.60 0.96 -7.05
N ARG A 688 41.93 2.00 -7.54
CA ARG A 688 42.33 3.42 -7.38
C ARG A 688 41.21 4.38 -7.82
N ALA A 689 40.06 4.32 -7.14
CA ALA A 689 39.02 5.35 -7.25
C ALA A 689 38.16 5.44 -5.98
N VAL A 690 38.79 5.36 -4.80
CA VAL A 690 38.20 5.74 -3.50
C VAL A 690 39.19 6.67 -2.82
N ALA A 691 39.35 7.87 -3.37
CA ALA A 691 40.06 9.00 -2.74
C ALA A 691 39.95 10.24 -3.64
N ALA A 692 38.76 10.81 -3.80
CA ALA A 692 38.59 12.13 -4.42
C ALA A 692 37.23 12.74 -4.06
N ALA A 693 36.97 12.94 -2.77
CA ALA A 693 35.95 13.87 -2.25
C ALA A 693 36.23 14.22 -0.78
N LYS A 694 37.46 14.67 -0.49
CA LYS A 694 37.82 15.32 0.78
C LYS A 694 38.91 16.37 0.52
N THR A 695 38.51 17.52 0.00
CA THR A 695 39.26 18.77 0.17
C THR A 695 38.34 19.95 -0.15
N VAL A 696 37.74 20.54 0.89
CA VAL A 696 37.45 21.97 0.90
C VAL A 696 38.42 22.59 1.90
N THR A 697 39.23 23.48 1.35
CA THR A 697 40.35 24.19 1.97
C THR A 697 39.82 25.15 3.04
N VAL A 698 40.22 24.92 4.28
CA VAL A 698 40.20 25.94 5.35
C VAL A 698 41.47 26.76 5.21
N THR A 699 41.33 28.06 4.98
CA THR A 699 42.45 29.01 5.05
C THR A 699 42.82 29.26 6.51
N SER A 700 44.10 29.02 6.78
CA SER A 700 44.89 29.34 7.95
C SER A 700 44.60 30.70 8.62
N ARG A 701 44.47 30.67 9.95
CA ARG A 701 45.24 31.58 10.81
C ARG A 701 45.86 30.77 11.94
N GLU A 702 47.19 30.77 11.90
CA GLU A 702 48.13 30.16 12.83
C GLU A 702 48.37 31.08 14.04
N GLU A 703 49.15 30.55 14.98
CA GLU A 703 49.65 31.13 16.25
C GLU A 703 48.77 30.84 17.47
N GLU A 704 49.25 30.21 18.54
CA GLU A 704 50.54 29.60 18.92
C GLU A 704 50.19 28.68 20.12
N ARG A 705 50.61 27.40 20.13
CA ARG A 705 51.78 26.92 20.90
C ARG A 705 51.49 26.89 22.43
N LYS A 706 51.58 25.78 23.18
CA LYS A 706 52.52 24.64 23.15
C LYS A 706 52.12 23.64 24.25
N SER A 707 52.40 22.36 24.00
CA SER A 707 52.97 21.32 24.90
C SER A 707 52.45 21.21 26.36
N GLU A 708 52.15 20.04 26.93
CA GLU A 708 52.83 18.76 26.76
C GLU A 708 52.04 17.64 27.48
N GLU A 709 52.02 16.48 26.84
CA GLU A 709 51.97 15.09 27.32
C GLU A 709 51.55 14.72 28.75
N GLY A 710 50.70 13.68 28.85
CA GLY A 710 50.52 12.90 30.07
C GLY A 710 49.53 11.74 29.92
N HIS A 711 49.99 10.63 29.31
CA HIS A 711 49.36 9.31 29.45
C HIS A 711 49.19 8.93 30.93
N LEU A 712 48.04 8.32 31.29
CA LEU A 712 47.95 7.06 32.05
C LEU A 712 46.47 6.73 32.41
N SER A 713 45.98 5.64 31.84
CA SER A 713 44.90 4.80 32.37
C SER A 713 45.46 3.87 33.47
N PRO A 714 44.63 3.11 34.24
CA PRO A 714 43.26 3.39 34.71
C PRO A 714 42.98 2.92 36.18
N LYS A 715 41.71 3.12 36.60
CA LYS A 715 40.89 2.40 37.61
C LYS A 715 41.03 2.77 39.10
N PRO A 716 39.97 2.56 39.92
CA PRO A 716 38.69 1.86 39.66
C PRO A 716 37.56 2.74 39.13
#